data_AF-A0A0D2IGU1-F1
#
_entry.id   AF-A0A0D2IGU1-F1
#
_cell.length_a   1.000
_cell.length_b   1.000
_cell.length_c   1.000
_cell.angle_alpha   90.00
_cell.angle_beta   90.00
_cell.angle_gamma   90.00
#
_symmetry.space_group_name_H-M   'P 1'
#
loop_
_entity.id
_entity.type
_entity.pdbx_description
1 polymer ?
#
loop_
_entity_poly.entity_id
_entity_poly.type
_entity_poly.pdbx_seq_one_letter_code
_entity_poly.pdbx_strand_id
1 'polypeptide(L)'
;MVRFTGGLLLFAAFAAAAPSEPYSNAGELQQVITKPPSSSKTQSAPRKLQGKFLHITDIHPDPFYKVHSDPDESCHAGKGHAGHYGAEVTSCDTPFSLVNATFKWIEEHLKDEVDFVVWTGDSARHDNDERFPRTDKQVIKLNRFMVDKFVEVFGKSDNIDDPDPTNDFIVPIVPTFGNNDIIPHNIFQPGPNKWTKAYSDIWAQFVPQAQRHSFARGGWFFTEVIPNKLAVFSLNTLYFFDSNSAVDGCDLKSEPGYEHMEWLRIQLQFLRDRGMKAIIIGHVPPARTESKQSWDESCYQKYTLWLHQYRDVIVTSIYGHMNLDHFIFQDIKELKDKYKIKRVDDDHALSDQFKLFSRDEMLTITAKAKYLNELREGWSDLPKPPSGYSYSVTEPEELFGEDINIQKKKKKKKQPDEREELEKFLAAIGGPWGERFSLSLVSPSVVPNFFPTLRVVQYNITGMELDHPATGAIGTPAEEDASTIIDHDDLEDTSIDDCLSIDEEESEDVHDLKKKKKHKKKKKKEKENPKKPTFPVPKPPSKASLPGPGYSPQPLSLISWTQYYANLTEIHDEIYKDKIAKDPDKYFKYDVEYTTDNDQNYQMRDLTMRSWLDLAERIGRDQLSSMDVGRELGDESDPEPMKKGGKKKTKTSKNHLWKVFVKRAFVNTKLDEEIDQDFG
;
A
#
# COMPACT_ATOMS: atom_id res chain seq x y z
N MET A 1 -31.28 -44.96 -49.07
CA MET A 1 -31.10 -46.15 -49.93
C MET A 1 -29.74 -46.78 -49.69
N VAL A 2 -29.78 -48.02 -49.14
CA VAL A 2 -28.84 -49.14 -49.39
C VAL A 2 -27.47 -49.04 -48.69
N ARG A 3 -27.24 -49.58 -47.48
CA ARG A 3 -27.13 -51.00 -47.02
C ARG A 3 -26.15 -51.86 -47.83
N PHE A 4 -25.22 -52.54 -47.14
CA PHE A 4 -24.93 -54.00 -47.12
C PHE A 4 -23.65 -54.18 -46.25
N THR A 5 -23.73 -54.68 -44.99
CA THR A 5 -23.53 -56.08 -44.51
C THR A 5 -22.11 -56.62 -44.73
N GLY A 6 -21.46 -57.43 -43.90
CA GLY A 6 -21.77 -58.24 -42.71
C GLY A 6 -20.41 -58.84 -42.24
N GLY A 7 -20.25 -59.67 -41.21
CA GLY A 7 -21.17 -60.39 -40.37
C GLY A 7 -20.42 -60.99 -39.17
N LEU A 8 -21.21 -61.33 -38.15
CA LEU A 8 -20.89 -61.98 -36.88
C LEU A 8 -20.67 -63.50 -37.02
N LEU A 9 -20.14 -64.13 -35.95
CA LEU A 9 -20.50 -65.45 -35.33
C LEU A 9 -19.22 -66.13 -34.78
N LEU A 10 -19.13 -66.83 -33.64
CA LEU A 10 -20.02 -67.55 -32.70
C LEU A 10 -19.37 -67.52 -31.29
N PHE A 11 -20.02 -67.43 -30.11
CA PHE A 11 -21.14 -68.15 -29.42
C PHE A 11 -20.72 -69.26 -28.42
N ALA A 12 -21.50 -69.31 -27.32
CA ALA A 12 -21.71 -70.32 -26.26
C ALA A 12 -20.97 -70.06 -24.92
N ALA A 13 -21.57 -69.62 -23.80
CA ALA A 13 -22.86 -69.84 -23.10
C ALA A 13 -23.00 -71.22 -22.40
N PHE A 14 -23.19 -71.21 -21.07
CA PHE A 14 -24.12 -72.01 -20.22
C PHE A 14 -23.88 -71.58 -18.73
N ALA A 15 -24.83 -70.90 -18.05
CA ALA A 15 -25.98 -71.41 -17.27
C ALA A 15 -25.57 -71.92 -15.86
N ALA A 16 -26.27 -71.71 -14.73
CA ALA A 16 -27.58 -71.15 -14.39
C ALA A 16 -27.71 -70.90 -12.86
N ALA A 17 -28.74 -70.12 -12.50
CA ALA A 17 -29.60 -70.19 -11.31
C ALA A 17 -29.10 -69.69 -9.92
N ALA A 18 -29.88 -68.74 -9.38
CA ALA A 18 -29.87 -68.23 -8.00
C ALA A 18 -30.56 -69.22 -7.00
N PRO A 19 -30.43 -69.04 -5.67
CA PRO A 19 -31.33 -68.12 -4.97
C PRO A 19 -30.73 -67.36 -3.75
N SER A 20 -31.53 -66.43 -3.25
CA SER A 20 -31.38 -65.46 -2.16
C SER A 20 -31.35 -66.03 -0.73
N GLU A 21 -30.45 -65.46 0.10
CA GLU A 21 -30.48 -65.10 1.55
C GLU A 21 -31.11 -66.04 2.62
N PRO A 22 -30.62 -66.09 3.91
CA PRO A 22 -30.35 -64.88 4.72
C PRO A 22 -29.34 -64.95 5.91
N TYR A 23 -29.14 -63.78 6.53
CA TYR A 23 -28.70 -63.49 7.92
C TYR A 23 -27.24 -63.68 8.37
N SER A 24 -26.63 -62.55 8.77
CA SER A 24 -26.18 -62.21 10.14
C SER A 24 -24.72 -61.73 10.32
N ASN A 25 -24.66 -60.57 10.98
CA ASN A 25 -23.59 -59.76 11.53
C ASN A 25 -22.25 -60.40 11.96
N ALA A 26 -21.26 -59.50 11.89
CA ALA A 26 -20.16 -59.24 12.84
C ALA A 26 -18.79 -59.86 12.54
N GLY A 27 -17.77 -58.99 12.59
CA GLY A 27 -16.45 -59.33 13.13
C GLY A 27 -15.26 -59.17 12.19
N GLU A 28 -14.52 -58.08 12.40
CA GLU A 28 -13.04 -58.04 12.41
C GLU A 28 -12.25 -58.03 11.07
N LEU A 29 -11.82 -56.81 10.73
CA LEU A 29 -10.41 -56.42 10.48
C LEU A 29 -9.53 -57.41 9.72
N GLN A 30 -9.48 -57.25 8.39
CA GLN A 30 -8.36 -57.75 7.59
C GLN A 30 -7.31 -56.64 7.43
N GLN A 31 -6.24 -56.75 8.23
CA GLN A 31 -5.04 -55.93 8.11
C GLN A 31 -4.41 -56.07 6.73
N VAL A 32 -4.45 -55.01 5.93
CA VAL A 32 -3.58 -54.86 4.76
C VAL A 32 -2.22 -54.37 5.25
N ILE A 33 -1.22 -55.25 5.20
CA ILE A 33 0.18 -54.93 5.49
C ILE A 33 0.67 -53.97 4.39
N THR A 34 0.66 -52.66 4.68
CA THR A 34 1.39 -51.66 3.91
C THR A 34 2.84 -51.65 4.38
N LYS A 35 3.75 -51.98 3.45
CA LYS A 35 5.20 -51.76 3.66
C LYS A 35 5.44 -50.26 3.92
N PRO A 36 6.28 -49.89 4.89
CA PRO A 36 6.59 -48.48 5.13
C PRO A 36 7.40 -47.93 3.94
N PRO A 37 7.11 -46.71 3.45
CA PRO A 37 8.02 -46.04 2.54
C PRO A 37 9.28 -45.65 3.32
N SER A 38 10.35 -46.41 3.13
CA SER A 38 11.68 -46.05 3.59
C SER A 38 12.28 -45.02 2.61
N SER A 39 12.01 -43.74 2.87
CA SER A 39 12.95 -42.65 2.67
C SER A 39 12.28 -41.37 3.15
N SER A 40 12.40 -41.08 4.44
CA SER A 40 12.25 -39.73 4.95
C SER A 40 13.30 -38.87 4.26
N LYS A 41 12.94 -38.21 3.16
CA LYS A 41 13.59 -36.94 2.84
C LYS A 41 13.30 -36.05 4.05
N THR A 42 14.33 -35.72 4.81
CA THR A 42 14.29 -34.75 5.89
C THR A 42 13.65 -33.49 5.32
N GLN A 43 12.36 -33.25 5.60
CA GLN A 43 11.78 -31.92 5.41
C GLN A 43 12.59 -31.00 6.31
N SER A 44 13.34 -30.08 5.71
CA SER A 44 14.02 -29.02 6.44
C SER A 44 12.98 -28.34 7.33
N ALA A 45 13.32 -28.11 8.61
CA ALA A 45 12.43 -27.42 9.52
C ALA A 45 11.98 -26.08 8.92
N PRO A 46 10.70 -25.69 9.06
CA PRO A 46 10.22 -24.43 8.51
C PRO A 46 11.02 -23.26 9.08
N ARG A 47 11.34 -22.29 8.21
CA ARG A 47 12.10 -21.09 8.57
C ARG A 47 11.32 -20.29 9.63
N LYS A 48 11.99 -19.87 10.70
CA LYS A 48 11.38 -19.04 11.73
C LYS A 48 11.19 -17.61 11.23
N LEU A 49 10.11 -16.96 11.68
CA LEU A 49 9.88 -15.54 11.43
C LEU A 49 11.01 -14.68 12.00
N GLN A 50 11.46 -13.71 11.21
CA GLN A 50 12.44 -12.68 11.59
C GLN A 50 11.77 -11.37 12.03
N GLY A 51 10.49 -11.19 11.69
CA GLY A 51 9.73 -9.97 11.94
C GLY A 51 10.11 -8.82 11.01
N LYS A 52 10.57 -9.11 9.78
CA LYS A 52 10.98 -8.10 8.80
C LYS A 52 10.46 -8.43 7.41
N PHE A 53 10.15 -7.43 6.59
CA PHE A 53 9.88 -7.62 5.16
C PHE A 53 10.56 -6.54 4.31
N LEU A 54 10.90 -6.90 3.09
CA LEU A 54 11.50 -5.98 2.10
C LEU A 54 10.41 -5.35 1.25
N HIS A 55 10.49 -4.03 1.03
CA HIS A 55 9.76 -3.32 0.00
C HIS A 55 10.72 -2.74 -1.04
N ILE A 56 10.46 -3.05 -2.31
CA ILE A 56 11.20 -2.58 -3.49
C ILE A 56 10.21 -2.17 -4.59
N THR A 57 10.50 -1.08 -5.31
CA THR A 57 9.58 -0.52 -6.32
C THR A 57 10.33 0.22 -7.42
N ASP A 58 9.68 0.40 -8.58
CA ASP A 58 10.09 1.32 -9.64
C ASP A 58 11.55 1.11 -10.06
N ILE A 59 11.82 -0.09 -10.60
CA ILE A 59 13.19 -0.51 -10.94
C ILE A 59 13.56 -0.04 -12.34
N HIS A 60 12.60 0.03 -13.27
CA HIS A 60 12.81 0.58 -14.62
C HIS A 60 14.11 0.14 -15.32
N PRO A 61 14.39 -1.17 -15.51
CA PRO A 61 15.57 -1.59 -16.24
C PRO A 61 15.55 -1.13 -17.69
N ASP A 62 16.61 -0.45 -18.12
CA ASP A 62 16.78 0.05 -19.47
C ASP A 62 17.89 -0.70 -20.23
N PRO A 63 17.53 -1.48 -21.28
CA PRO A 63 18.51 -2.18 -22.10
C PRO A 63 19.29 -1.27 -23.07
N PHE A 64 18.93 0.00 -23.21
CA PHE A 64 19.56 0.95 -24.13
C PHE A 64 20.52 1.93 -23.46
N TYR A 65 20.55 1.95 -22.12
CA TYR A 65 21.45 2.78 -21.32
C TYR A 65 22.91 2.59 -21.75
N LYS A 66 23.63 3.70 -21.94
CA LYS A 66 25.05 3.71 -22.27
C LYS A 66 25.84 4.52 -21.26
N VAL A 67 26.88 3.93 -20.70
CA VAL A 67 27.81 4.67 -19.84
C VAL A 67 28.45 5.81 -20.65
N HIS A 68 28.58 6.98 -20.04
CA HIS A 68 29.08 8.24 -20.60
C HIS A 68 28.21 8.85 -21.71
N SER A 69 26.95 8.45 -21.84
CA SER A 69 25.96 9.15 -22.66
C SER A 69 25.49 10.44 -22.01
N ASP A 70 24.76 11.24 -22.79
CA ASP A 70 24.10 12.45 -22.33
C ASP A 70 22.72 12.11 -21.71
N PRO A 71 22.44 12.50 -20.45
CA PRO A 71 21.13 12.31 -19.85
C PRO A 71 19.98 13.02 -20.57
N ASP A 72 20.26 14.15 -21.23
CA ASP A 72 19.27 14.85 -22.06
C ASP A 72 18.88 14.04 -23.32
N GLU A 73 19.69 13.06 -23.68
CA GLU A 73 19.45 12.09 -24.77
C GLU A 73 19.01 10.72 -24.22
N SER A 74 18.28 10.73 -23.10
CA SER A 74 17.72 9.56 -22.39
C SER A 74 18.77 8.56 -21.92
N CYS A 75 20.03 8.97 -21.80
CA CYS A 75 21.16 8.08 -21.60
C CYS A 75 21.37 7.00 -22.70
N HIS A 76 20.83 7.21 -23.91
CA HIS A 76 20.98 6.27 -25.02
C HIS A 76 22.01 6.74 -26.07
N ALA A 77 22.34 8.03 -26.09
CA ALA A 77 23.19 8.65 -27.11
C ALA A 77 23.97 9.86 -26.56
N GLY A 78 24.73 10.52 -27.42
CA GLY A 78 25.54 11.68 -27.03
C GLY A 78 26.75 11.33 -26.16
N LYS A 79 27.34 12.36 -25.56
CA LYS A 79 28.42 12.23 -24.58
C LYS A 79 28.08 13.09 -23.38
N GLY A 80 28.04 12.49 -22.20
CA GLY A 80 27.70 13.17 -20.96
C GLY A 80 28.21 12.43 -19.73
N HIS A 81 27.53 12.65 -18.62
CA HIS A 81 27.96 12.22 -17.29
C HIS A 81 27.24 10.96 -16.80
N ALA A 82 26.54 10.23 -17.68
CA ALA A 82 25.87 8.99 -17.31
C ALA A 82 26.89 7.98 -16.74
N GLY A 83 26.72 7.61 -15.47
CA GLY A 83 27.65 6.74 -14.74
C GLY A 83 27.42 5.26 -15.01
N HIS A 84 28.28 4.40 -14.42
CA HIS A 84 28.19 2.95 -14.63
C HIS A 84 26.90 2.36 -14.04
N TYR A 85 26.45 2.87 -12.89
CA TYR A 85 25.25 2.40 -12.18
C TYR A 85 24.03 3.32 -12.38
N GLY A 86 24.07 4.25 -13.32
CA GLY A 86 22.98 5.21 -13.53
C GLY A 86 23.47 6.64 -13.50
N ALA A 87 22.52 7.56 -13.61
CA ALA A 87 22.73 8.99 -13.56
C ALA A 87 21.70 9.60 -12.60
N GLU A 88 22.09 9.84 -11.35
CA GLU A 88 21.21 10.40 -10.32
C GLU A 88 20.68 11.78 -10.71
N VAL A 89 19.45 12.11 -10.28
CA VAL A 89 18.81 13.43 -10.53
C VAL A 89 18.62 13.73 -12.02
N THR A 90 18.45 12.67 -12.83
CA THR A 90 18.15 12.78 -14.27
C THR A 90 16.86 12.04 -14.63
N SER A 91 16.49 12.04 -15.91
CA SER A 91 15.37 11.27 -16.46
C SER A 91 15.77 9.87 -16.96
N CYS A 92 17.02 9.45 -16.69
CA CYS A 92 17.52 8.16 -17.15
C CYS A 92 17.00 7.01 -16.31
N ASP A 93 16.65 5.94 -17.00
CA ASP A 93 16.26 4.69 -16.39
C ASP A 93 17.46 3.84 -15.95
N THR A 94 17.18 2.73 -15.28
CA THR A 94 18.18 1.93 -14.55
C THR A 94 19.00 1.04 -15.48
N PRO A 95 20.34 1.18 -15.54
CA PRO A 95 21.14 0.21 -16.27
C PRO A 95 21.12 -1.17 -15.60
N PHE A 96 21.28 -2.24 -16.38
CA PHE A 96 21.35 -3.60 -15.82
C PHE A 96 22.49 -3.81 -14.81
N SER A 97 23.57 -3.03 -14.88
CA SER A 97 24.62 -3.02 -13.86
C SER A 97 24.06 -2.68 -12.47
N LEU A 98 23.21 -1.66 -12.35
CA LEU A 98 22.57 -1.28 -11.10
C LEU A 98 21.60 -2.36 -10.64
N VAL A 99 20.75 -2.90 -11.53
CA VAL A 99 19.83 -3.99 -11.17
C VAL A 99 20.60 -5.20 -10.61
N ASN A 100 21.67 -5.61 -11.29
CA ASN A 100 22.47 -6.76 -10.85
C ASN A 100 23.15 -6.48 -9.50
N ALA A 101 23.73 -5.29 -9.33
CA ALA A 101 24.41 -4.92 -8.08
C ALA A 101 23.42 -4.81 -6.91
N THR A 102 22.22 -4.27 -7.13
CA THR A 102 21.14 -4.21 -6.14
C THR A 102 20.71 -5.61 -5.69
N PHE A 103 20.43 -6.53 -6.62
CA PHE A 103 19.99 -7.88 -6.26
C PHE A 103 21.09 -8.72 -5.61
N LYS A 104 22.35 -8.54 -6.03
CA LYS A 104 23.51 -9.12 -5.35
C LYS A 104 23.64 -8.62 -3.91
N TRP A 105 23.48 -7.32 -3.70
CA TRP A 105 23.51 -6.75 -2.34
C TRP A 105 22.37 -7.29 -1.48
N ILE A 106 21.14 -7.42 -2.03
CA ILE A 106 20.00 -8.03 -1.34
C ILE A 106 20.29 -9.49 -0.98
N GLU A 107 20.89 -10.26 -1.87
CA GLU A 107 21.28 -11.65 -1.60
C GLU A 107 22.25 -11.75 -0.43
N GLU A 108 23.28 -10.91 -0.42
CA GLU A 108 24.34 -10.93 0.59
C GLU A 108 23.89 -10.44 1.97
N HIS A 109 22.89 -9.54 2.04
CA HIS A 109 22.56 -8.82 3.28
C HIS A 109 21.14 -9.06 3.81
N LEU A 110 20.17 -9.37 2.95
CA LEU A 110 18.74 -9.37 3.33
C LEU A 110 18.04 -10.71 3.13
N LYS A 111 18.53 -11.59 2.26
CA LYS A 111 17.89 -12.85 1.89
C LYS A 111 17.41 -13.68 3.09
N ASP A 112 18.27 -13.82 4.09
CA ASP A 112 17.99 -14.62 5.29
C ASP A 112 17.34 -13.82 6.43
N GLU A 113 17.20 -12.50 6.28
CA GLU A 113 16.70 -11.57 7.30
C GLU A 113 15.22 -11.20 7.10
N VAL A 114 14.65 -11.38 5.90
CA VAL A 114 13.28 -10.96 5.58
C VAL A 114 12.32 -12.13 5.42
N ASP A 115 11.12 -12.01 5.96
CA ASP A 115 10.08 -13.04 5.93
C ASP A 115 9.30 -13.06 4.62
N PHE A 116 9.14 -11.91 3.95
CA PHE A 116 8.50 -11.79 2.64
C PHE A 116 8.97 -10.52 1.91
N VAL A 117 8.67 -10.43 0.62
CA VAL A 117 8.98 -9.27 -0.22
C VAL A 117 7.70 -8.69 -0.83
N VAL A 118 7.55 -7.37 -0.75
CA VAL A 118 6.55 -6.60 -1.47
C VAL A 118 7.25 -5.91 -2.65
N TRP A 119 6.75 -6.15 -3.86
CA TRP A 119 7.27 -5.53 -5.08
C TRP A 119 6.18 -4.72 -5.77
N THR A 120 6.23 -3.39 -5.67
CA THR A 120 5.13 -2.53 -6.16
C THR A 120 5.26 -2.10 -7.62
N GLY A 121 5.83 -2.95 -8.48
CA GLY A 121 5.77 -2.81 -9.95
C GLY A 121 6.77 -1.84 -10.56
N ASP A 122 6.50 -1.49 -11.82
CA ASP A 122 7.29 -0.63 -12.71
C ASP A 122 8.65 -1.22 -13.06
N SER A 123 8.56 -2.27 -13.87
CA SER A 123 9.65 -3.16 -14.27
C SER A 123 10.08 -2.96 -15.72
N ALA A 124 9.42 -2.05 -16.44
CA ALA A 124 9.76 -1.70 -17.81
C ALA A 124 10.10 -0.21 -17.87
N ARG A 125 11.23 0.12 -18.52
CA ARG A 125 11.70 1.51 -18.70
C ARG A 125 10.61 2.47 -19.17
N HIS A 126 10.75 3.75 -18.88
CA HIS A 126 9.94 4.81 -19.45
C HIS A 126 10.10 4.88 -20.98
N ASP A 127 9.09 5.40 -21.66
CA ASP A 127 9.11 5.58 -23.11
C ASP A 127 9.58 7.00 -23.51
N ASN A 128 10.73 7.40 -22.97
CA ASN A 128 11.27 8.75 -23.09
C ASN A 128 12.12 8.98 -24.36
N ASP A 129 12.42 7.94 -25.14
CA ASP A 129 13.22 8.02 -26.37
C ASP A 129 12.43 7.53 -27.60
N GLU A 130 12.02 8.46 -28.45
CA GLU A 130 11.26 8.17 -29.67
C GLU A 130 12.03 7.31 -30.70
N ARG A 131 13.38 7.24 -30.61
CA ARG A 131 14.21 6.38 -31.48
C ARG A 131 14.07 4.91 -31.10
N PHE A 132 13.77 4.64 -29.85
CA PHE A 132 13.57 3.31 -29.29
C PHE A 132 12.22 3.28 -28.56
N PRO A 133 11.09 3.24 -29.28
CA PRO A 133 9.79 3.16 -28.64
C PRO A 133 9.63 1.84 -27.89
N ARG A 134 8.99 1.88 -26.71
CA ARG A 134 8.72 0.69 -25.89
C ARG A 134 7.73 -0.21 -26.61
N THR A 135 7.97 -1.51 -26.57
CA THR A 135 7.11 -2.51 -27.24
C THR A 135 6.58 -3.55 -26.27
N ASP A 136 5.46 -4.20 -26.62
CA ASP A 136 4.87 -5.27 -25.80
C ASP A 136 5.90 -6.37 -25.46
N LYS A 137 6.75 -6.73 -26.44
CA LYS A 137 7.82 -7.72 -26.26
C LYS A 137 8.87 -7.25 -25.26
N GLN A 138 9.21 -5.97 -25.28
CA GLN A 138 10.17 -5.39 -24.35
C GLN A 138 9.60 -5.40 -22.93
N VAL A 139 8.36 -4.97 -22.72
CA VAL A 139 7.71 -4.98 -21.40
C VAL A 139 7.70 -6.39 -20.81
N ILE A 140 7.26 -7.38 -21.59
CA ILE A 140 7.26 -8.80 -21.17
C ILE A 140 8.67 -9.28 -20.85
N LYS A 141 9.67 -8.93 -21.67
CA LYS A 141 11.06 -9.35 -21.46
C LYS A 141 11.66 -8.76 -20.19
N LEU A 142 11.43 -7.47 -19.93
CA LEU A 142 11.95 -6.80 -18.74
C LEU A 142 11.28 -7.30 -17.46
N ASN A 143 9.96 -7.55 -17.52
CA ASN A 143 9.26 -8.17 -16.41
C ASN A 143 9.77 -9.59 -16.11
N ARG A 144 9.99 -10.42 -17.13
CA ARG A 144 10.64 -11.74 -16.96
C ARG A 144 12.04 -11.62 -16.37
N PHE A 145 12.84 -10.67 -16.85
CA PHE A 145 14.17 -10.41 -16.30
C PHE A 145 14.11 -10.07 -14.79
N MET A 146 13.13 -9.26 -14.37
CA MET A 146 12.96 -8.97 -12.95
C MET A 146 12.51 -10.19 -12.15
N VAL A 147 11.60 -11.01 -12.72
CA VAL A 147 11.22 -12.29 -12.12
C VAL A 147 12.45 -13.19 -11.95
N ASP A 148 13.30 -13.32 -12.98
CA ASP A 148 14.53 -14.11 -12.93
C ASP A 148 15.46 -13.61 -11.80
N LYS A 149 15.60 -12.28 -11.63
CA LYS A 149 16.39 -11.70 -10.53
C LYS A 149 15.85 -12.07 -9.15
N PHE A 150 14.53 -12.07 -8.98
CA PHE A 150 13.92 -12.51 -7.72
C PHE A 150 14.10 -14.02 -7.49
N VAL A 151 14.01 -14.84 -8.54
CA VAL A 151 14.27 -16.29 -8.47
C VAL A 151 15.73 -16.57 -8.11
N GLU A 152 16.68 -15.84 -8.70
CA GLU A 152 18.11 -15.98 -8.38
C GLU A 152 18.37 -15.77 -6.88
N VAL A 153 17.76 -14.75 -6.28
CA VAL A 153 17.99 -14.39 -4.87
C VAL A 153 17.17 -15.26 -3.92
N PHE A 154 15.87 -15.42 -4.17
CA PHE A 154 14.92 -16.00 -3.20
C PHE A 154 14.36 -17.38 -3.59
N GLY A 155 14.72 -17.90 -4.77
CA GLY A 155 14.31 -19.21 -5.23
C GLY A 155 14.97 -20.35 -4.47
N LYS A 156 14.30 -21.50 -4.42
CA LYS A 156 14.85 -22.73 -3.85
C LYS A 156 15.84 -23.37 -4.81
N SER A 157 16.87 -24.00 -4.24
CA SER A 157 17.93 -24.67 -5.01
C SER A 157 17.48 -25.99 -5.64
N ASP A 158 16.35 -26.56 -5.20
CA ASP A 158 15.87 -27.90 -5.56
C ASP A 158 14.63 -27.92 -6.47
N ASN A 159 14.36 -26.84 -7.21
CA ASN A 159 13.25 -26.72 -8.18
C ASN A 159 13.37 -27.65 -9.42
N ILE A 160 14.18 -28.71 -9.35
CA ILE A 160 14.29 -29.71 -10.41
C ILE A 160 13.11 -30.69 -10.23
N ASP A 161 12.18 -30.67 -11.18
CA ASP A 161 10.96 -31.50 -11.24
C ASP A 161 9.80 -31.11 -10.28
N ASP A 162 9.68 -29.84 -9.84
CA ASP A 162 8.48 -29.36 -9.12
C ASP A 162 7.31 -29.10 -10.11
N PRO A 163 6.18 -29.84 -10.01
CA PRO A 163 5.01 -29.58 -10.85
C PRO A 163 4.19 -28.35 -10.41
N ASP A 164 4.43 -27.81 -9.21
CA ASP A 164 3.73 -26.65 -8.67
C ASP A 164 4.66 -25.43 -8.59
N PRO A 165 4.58 -24.49 -9.56
CA PRO A 165 5.46 -23.32 -9.59
C PRO A 165 5.24 -22.38 -8.38
N THR A 166 4.15 -22.55 -7.62
CA THR A 166 3.86 -21.68 -6.48
C THR A 166 4.69 -22.01 -5.23
N ASN A 167 5.46 -23.10 -5.26
CA ASN A 167 6.32 -23.56 -4.17
C ASN A 167 7.83 -23.30 -4.43
N ASP A 168 8.17 -22.48 -5.43
CA ASP A 168 9.55 -22.32 -5.88
C ASP A 168 10.44 -21.40 -5.01
N PHE A 169 9.87 -20.76 -3.98
CA PHE A 169 10.51 -19.68 -3.21
C PHE A 169 10.73 -20.00 -1.73
N ILE A 170 11.90 -19.61 -1.22
CA ILE A 170 12.21 -19.62 0.22
C ILE A 170 11.53 -18.44 0.92
N VAL A 171 11.42 -17.31 0.22
CA VAL A 171 10.80 -16.07 0.68
C VAL A 171 9.66 -15.72 -0.27
N PRO A 172 8.40 -15.66 0.18
CA PRO A 172 7.27 -15.32 -0.68
C PRO A 172 7.38 -13.87 -1.17
N ILE A 173 7.03 -13.66 -2.44
CA ILE A 173 7.12 -12.37 -3.13
C ILE A 173 5.75 -12.01 -3.66
N VAL A 174 5.31 -10.78 -3.39
CA VAL A 174 3.99 -10.28 -3.78
C VAL A 174 4.16 -9.09 -4.72
N PRO A 175 4.04 -9.31 -6.05
CA PRO A 175 4.12 -8.24 -7.03
C PRO A 175 2.79 -7.48 -7.19
N THR A 176 2.87 -6.26 -7.71
CA THR A 176 1.75 -5.54 -8.35
C THR A 176 2.15 -4.92 -9.68
N PHE A 177 1.17 -4.50 -10.48
CA PHE A 177 1.38 -3.84 -11.75
C PHE A 177 1.81 -2.39 -11.57
N GLY A 178 2.87 -2.01 -12.28
CA GLY A 178 3.18 -0.62 -12.56
C GLY A 178 2.43 -0.04 -13.75
N ASN A 179 2.39 1.29 -13.89
CA ASN A 179 1.79 1.93 -15.06
C ASN A 179 2.67 1.84 -16.31
N ASN A 180 3.97 1.59 -16.14
CA ASN A 180 4.92 1.31 -17.21
C ASN A 180 5.00 -0.16 -17.61
N ASP A 181 4.44 -1.05 -16.79
CA ASP A 181 4.32 -2.50 -17.05
C ASP A 181 3.25 -2.86 -18.09
N ILE A 182 2.67 -1.85 -18.75
CA ILE A 182 1.70 -2.01 -19.82
C ILE A 182 1.93 -1.02 -20.96
N ILE A 183 1.33 -1.36 -22.10
CA ILE A 183 1.24 -0.50 -23.28
C ILE A 183 -0.20 -0.53 -23.82
N PRO A 184 -0.82 0.64 -24.11
CA PRO A 184 -0.26 1.99 -23.94
C PRO A 184 -0.01 2.38 -22.47
N HIS A 185 0.95 3.27 -22.21
CA HIS A 185 1.27 3.75 -20.86
C HIS A 185 0.01 4.25 -20.15
N ASN A 186 -0.18 3.88 -18.87
CA ASN A 186 -1.37 4.17 -18.04
C ASN A 186 -2.68 3.49 -18.47
N ILE A 187 -2.81 3.00 -19.70
CA ILE A 187 -4.10 2.54 -20.25
C ILE A 187 -4.29 1.03 -20.01
N PHE A 188 -4.82 0.68 -18.84
CA PHE A 188 -5.19 -0.70 -18.51
C PHE A 188 -6.68 -0.93 -18.80
N GLN A 189 -6.97 -1.65 -19.88
CA GLN A 189 -8.34 -1.99 -20.27
C GLN A 189 -8.97 -3.04 -19.34
N PRO A 190 -10.31 -3.11 -19.20
CA PRO A 190 -10.98 -4.16 -18.46
C PRO A 190 -10.50 -5.57 -18.88
N GLY A 191 -10.29 -6.45 -17.90
CA GLY A 191 -9.88 -7.82 -18.13
C GLY A 191 -11.06 -8.77 -18.41
N PRO A 192 -10.80 -10.00 -18.91
CA PRO A 192 -9.50 -10.50 -19.35
C PRO A 192 -8.99 -9.80 -20.61
N ASN A 193 -7.70 -9.48 -20.63
CA ASN A 193 -7.03 -8.73 -21.69
C ASN A 193 -5.65 -9.32 -22.01
N LYS A 194 -4.90 -8.72 -22.95
CA LYS A 194 -3.57 -9.21 -23.33
C LYS A 194 -2.56 -9.22 -22.17
N TRP A 195 -2.66 -8.25 -21.26
CA TRP A 195 -1.74 -8.07 -20.14
C TRP A 195 -2.01 -9.05 -19.01
N THR A 196 -3.25 -9.12 -18.51
CA THR A 196 -3.67 -10.15 -17.53
C THR A 196 -3.31 -11.56 -18.01
N LYS A 197 -3.45 -11.86 -19.30
CA LYS A 197 -3.00 -13.14 -19.88
C LYS A 197 -1.48 -13.30 -19.85
N ALA A 198 -0.71 -12.33 -20.35
CA ALA A 198 0.75 -12.42 -20.36
C ALA A 198 1.33 -12.56 -18.94
N TYR A 199 0.79 -11.80 -17.98
CA TYR A 199 1.23 -11.84 -16.60
C TYR A 199 0.72 -13.06 -15.83
N SER A 200 -0.34 -13.73 -16.29
CA SER A 200 -0.74 -15.03 -15.73
C SER A 200 0.38 -16.06 -15.92
N ASP A 201 1.13 -15.94 -17.01
CA ASP A 201 2.30 -16.78 -17.29
C ASP A 201 3.54 -16.27 -16.55
N ILE A 202 3.82 -14.96 -16.58
CA ILE A 202 5.02 -14.36 -15.96
C ILE A 202 5.01 -14.51 -14.43
N TRP A 203 3.83 -14.37 -13.81
CA TRP A 203 3.66 -14.44 -12.35
C TRP A 203 3.02 -15.75 -11.89
N ALA A 204 3.09 -16.81 -12.69
CA ALA A 204 2.52 -18.12 -12.36
C ALA A 204 2.98 -18.69 -11.02
N GLN A 205 4.20 -18.33 -10.60
CA GLN A 205 4.84 -18.70 -9.33
C GLN A 205 4.45 -17.81 -8.14
N PHE A 206 3.96 -16.59 -8.38
CA PHE A 206 3.58 -15.64 -7.33
C PHE A 206 2.08 -15.62 -7.06
N VAL A 207 1.26 -15.92 -8.07
CA VAL A 207 -0.20 -15.90 -7.98
C VAL A 207 -0.72 -17.27 -7.55
N PRO A 208 -1.31 -17.41 -6.35
CA PRO A 208 -1.86 -18.67 -5.88
C PRO A 208 -2.88 -19.24 -6.87
N GLN A 209 -2.94 -20.57 -7.04
CA GLN A 209 -3.86 -21.20 -7.97
C GLN A 209 -5.32 -20.77 -7.75
N ALA A 210 -5.75 -20.68 -6.48
CA ALA A 210 -7.09 -20.26 -6.10
C ALA A 210 -7.41 -18.79 -6.49
N GLN A 211 -6.39 -17.95 -6.69
CA GLN A 211 -6.52 -16.56 -7.11
C GLN A 211 -6.34 -16.35 -8.62
N ARG A 212 -6.06 -17.40 -9.40
CA ARG A 212 -5.84 -17.24 -10.85
C ARG A 212 -7.06 -16.71 -11.60
N HIS A 213 -8.27 -17.00 -11.13
CA HIS A 213 -9.50 -16.47 -11.75
C HIS A 213 -9.67 -14.96 -11.49
N SER A 214 -9.50 -14.50 -10.25
CA SER A 214 -9.51 -13.06 -9.91
C SER A 214 -8.39 -12.32 -10.65
N PHE A 215 -7.21 -12.92 -10.70
CA PHE A 215 -6.09 -12.37 -11.45
C PHE A 215 -6.34 -12.27 -12.95
N ALA A 216 -6.88 -13.31 -13.59
CA ALA A 216 -7.23 -13.25 -15.01
C ALA A 216 -8.35 -12.23 -15.29
N ARG A 217 -9.28 -12.05 -14.34
CA ARG A 217 -10.39 -11.11 -14.44
C ARG A 217 -9.93 -9.65 -14.39
N GLY A 218 -8.96 -9.31 -13.54
CA GLY A 218 -8.58 -7.91 -13.36
C GLY A 218 -7.17 -7.63 -12.87
N GLY A 219 -6.33 -8.64 -12.74
CA GLY A 219 -4.93 -8.47 -12.32
C GLY A 219 -4.75 -8.18 -10.84
N TRP A 220 -5.79 -8.36 -10.01
CA TRP A 220 -5.71 -8.26 -8.57
C TRP A 220 -5.76 -9.65 -7.93
N PHE A 221 -5.07 -9.81 -6.80
CA PHE A 221 -5.04 -11.06 -6.03
C PHE A 221 -4.55 -10.79 -4.61
N PHE A 222 -4.59 -11.79 -3.74
CA PHE A 222 -3.87 -11.75 -2.47
C PHE A 222 -3.06 -13.03 -2.28
N THR A 223 -2.09 -12.98 -1.37
CA THR A 223 -1.38 -14.17 -0.90
C THR A 223 -1.17 -14.09 0.62
N GLU A 224 -1.36 -15.21 1.31
CA GLU A 224 -1.01 -15.34 2.72
C GLU A 224 0.50 -15.48 2.84
N VAL A 225 1.16 -14.43 3.35
CA VAL A 225 2.62 -14.42 3.57
C VAL A 225 3.00 -15.03 4.92
N ILE A 226 2.07 -15.02 5.88
CA ILE A 226 2.13 -15.79 7.12
C ILE A 226 0.81 -16.57 7.20
N PRO A 227 0.84 -17.92 7.04
CA PRO A 227 -0.36 -18.73 6.93
C PRO A 227 -1.34 -18.49 8.09
N ASN A 228 -2.62 -18.26 7.79
CA ASN A 228 -3.69 -17.99 8.75
C ASN A 228 -3.47 -16.77 9.68
N LYS A 229 -2.52 -15.89 9.39
CA LYS A 229 -2.22 -14.71 10.20
C LYS A 229 -2.21 -13.41 9.40
N LEU A 230 -1.46 -13.37 8.30
CA LEU A 230 -1.23 -12.16 7.51
C LEU A 230 -1.29 -12.47 6.01
N ALA A 231 -2.10 -11.70 5.29
CA ALA A 231 -2.12 -11.68 3.83
C ALA A 231 -1.72 -10.32 3.27
N VAL A 232 -1.11 -10.36 2.08
CA VAL A 232 -0.79 -9.16 1.29
C VAL A 232 -1.71 -9.12 0.09
N PHE A 233 -2.41 -8.00 -0.08
CA PHE A 233 -3.36 -7.73 -1.16
C PHE A 233 -2.69 -6.92 -2.26
N SER A 234 -2.53 -7.52 -3.43
CA SER A 234 -2.05 -6.84 -4.63
C SER A 234 -3.20 -6.24 -5.41
N LEU A 235 -3.34 -4.91 -5.32
CA LEU A 235 -4.33 -4.15 -6.05
C LEU A 235 -3.77 -3.75 -7.41
N ASN A 236 -4.55 -3.97 -8.47
CA ASN A 236 -4.36 -3.27 -9.74
C ASN A 236 -4.94 -1.84 -9.66
N THR A 237 -4.11 -0.89 -9.21
CA THR A 237 -4.53 0.51 -9.02
C THR A 237 -4.67 1.28 -10.32
N LEU A 238 -4.31 0.71 -11.48
CA LEU A 238 -4.57 1.32 -12.79
C LEU A 238 -6.06 1.43 -13.11
N TYR A 239 -6.90 0.59 -12.50
CA TYR A 239 -8.36 0.75 -12.59
C TYR A 239 -8.91 1.91 -11.76
N PHE A 240 -8.12 2.43 -10.84
CA PHE A 240 -8.47 3.60 -10.04
C PHE A 240 -7.80 4.86 -10.58
N PHE A 241 -6.79 4.70 -11.44
CA PHE A 241 -5.92 5.79 -11.87
C PHE A 241 -6.66 6.76 -12.80
N ASP A 242 -6.68 8.04 -12.44
CA ASP A 242 -7.37 9.11 -13.18
C ASP A 242 -6.84 9.27 -14.61
N SER A 243 -5.57 8.94 -14.84
CA SER A 243 -4.94 8.98 -16.17
C SER A 243 -5.23 7.74 -17.03
N ASN A 244 -5.98 6.75 -16.54
CA ASN A 244 -6.42 5.61 -17.34
C ASN A 244 -7.77 5.91 -18.02
N SER A 245 -7.70 6.38 -19.27
CA SER A 245 -8.90 6.71 -20.06
C SER A 245 -9.70 5.50 -20.56
N ALA A 246 -9.29 4.27 -20.25
CA ALA A 246 -10.03 3.06 -20.62
C ALA A 246 -11.07 2.62 -19.57
N VAL A 247 -11.16 3.32 -18.45
CA VAL A 247 -12.09 3.03 -17.35
C VAL A 247 -12.70 4.31 -16.80
N ASP A 248 -13.87 4.20 -16.15
CA ASP A 248 -14.65 5.33 -15.65
C ASP A 248 -14.94 5.21 -14.15
N GLY A 249 -13.86 5.09 -13.37
CA GLY A 249 -13.91 5.07 -11.91
C GLY A 249 -14.57 3.82 -11.30
N CYS A 250 -15.21 4.01 -10.15
CA CYS A 250 -15.70 2.96 -9.27
C CYS A 250 -17.18 3.08 -8.94
N ASP A 251 -17.96 3.98 -9.55
CA ASP A 251 -19.38 4.17 -9.25
C ASP A 251 -20.29 3.16 -9.96
N LEU A 252 -20.02 2.87 -11.24
CA LEU A 252 -20.87 2.02 -12.07
C LEU A 252 -20.48 0.55 -11.95
N LYS A 253 -21.47 -0.34 -11.80
CA LYS A 253 -21.24 -1.80 -11.69
C LYS A 253 -20.57 -2.43 -12.90
N SER A 254 -20.64 -1.78 -14.07
CA SER A 254 -19.98 -2.22 -15.31
C SER A 254 -18.48 -1.95 -15.31
N GLU A 255 -18.01 -1.03 -14.46
CA GLU A 255 -16.61 -0.63 -14.44
C GLU A 255 -15.76 -1.61 -13.63
N PRO A 256 -14.55 -1.95 -14.12
CA PRO A 256 -13.65 -2.84 -13.38
C PRO A 256 -13.24 -2.25 -12.03
N GLY A 257 -13.23 -0.92 -11.90
CA GLY A 257 -12.98 -0.25 -10.62
C GLY A 257 -14.02 -0.62 -9.57
N TYR A 258 -15.31 -0.64 -9.91
CA TYR A 258 -16.37 -1.08 -9.00
C TYR A 258 -16.20 -2.55 -8.60
N GLU A 259 -15.95 -3.43 -9.58
CA GLU A 259 -15.78 -4.87 -9.34
C GLU A 259 -14.59 -5.15 -8.42
N HIS A 260 -13.45 -4.52 -8.67
CA HIS A 260 -12.23 -4.67 -7.88
C HIS A 260 -12.45 -4.26 -6.42
N MET A 261 -13.16 -3.15 -6.24
CA MET A 261 -13.53 -2.62 -4.95
C MET A 261 -14.50 -3.53 -4.17
N GLU A 262 -15.47 -4.14 -4.84
CA GLU A 262 -16.33 -5.16 -4.22
C GLU A 262 -15.56 -6.43 -3.87
N TRP A 263 -14.62 -6.85 -4.73
CA TRP A 263 -13.72 -7.95 -4.41
C TRP A 263 -12.92 -7.65 -3.13
N LEU A 264 -12.31 -6.47 -3.03
CA LEU A 264 -11.53 -6.07 -1.86
C LEU A 264 -12.40 -6.09 -0.59
N ARG A 265 -13.61 -5.54 -0.67
CA ARG A 265 -14.60 -5.57 0.41
C ARG A 265 -14.87 -6.99 0.91
N ILE A 266 -15.16 -7.91 -0.02
CA ILE A 266 -15.53 -9.29 0.30
C ILE A 266 -14.34 -10.03 0.92
N GLN A 267 -13.15 -9.90 0.33
CA GLN A 267 -11.96 -10.59 0.83
C GLN A 267 -11.53 -10.06 2.22
N LEU A 268 -11.58 -8.75 2.46
CA LEU A 268 -11.30 -8.20 3.78
C LEU A 268 -12.31 -8.66 4.83
N GLN A 269 -13.57 -8.87 4.45
CA GLN A 269 -14.57 -9.47 5.34
C GLN A 269 -14.20 -10.91 5.70
N PHE A 270 -13.79 -11.73 4.74
CA PHE A 270 -13.32 -13.09 5.04
C PHE A 270 -12.11 -13.10 5.97
N LEU A 271 -11.17 -12.16 5.80
CA LEU A 271 -10.04 -12.04 6.72
C LEU A 271 -10.49 -11.64 8.14
N ARG A 272 -11.43 -10.71 8.26
CA ARG A 272 -12.03 -10.34 9.55
C ARG A 272 -12.62 -11.56 10.24
N ASP A 273 -13.42 -12.35 9.50
CA ASP A 273 -14.12 -13.52 10.04
C ASP A 273 -13.12 -14.62 10.46
N ARG A 274 -11.98 -14.73 9.76
CA ARG A 274 -10.86 -15.61 10.11
C ARG A 274 -9.92 -15.05 11.19
N GLY A 275 -10.12 -13.80 11.63
CA GLY A 275 -9.23 -13.12 12.59
C GLY A 275 -7.85 -12.75 12.02
N MET A 276 -7.69 -12.76 10.70
CA MET A 276 -6.45 -12.43 9.99
C MET A 276 -6.27 -10.93 9.77
N LYS A 277 -5.06 -10.53 9.37
CA LYS A 277 -4.70 -9.15 9.02
C LYS A 277 -4.27 -9.01 7.57
N ALA A 278 -4.34 -7.77 7.07
CA ALA A 278 -4.04 -7.45 5.67
C ALA A 278 -3.01 -6.31 5.56
N ILE A 279 -2.03 -6.48 4.68
CA ILE A 279 -1.26 -5.37 4.10
C ILE A 279 -1.80 -5.14 2.68
N ILE A 280 -2.08 -3.90 2.33
CA ILE A 280 -2.54 -3.53 0.99
C ILE A 280 -1.36 -2.97 0.20
N ILE A 281 -1.17 -3.44 -1.03
CA ILE A 281 -0.13 -2.94 -1.93
C ILE A 281 -0.74 -2.52 -3.27
N GLY A 282 -0.16 -1.50 -3.88
CA GLY A 282 -0.49 -1.07 -5.23
C GLY A 282 0.66 -0.24 -5.79
N HIS A 283 0.57 0.18 -7.04
CA HIS A 283 1.62 1.01 -7.62
C HIS A 283 1.31 2.50 -7.46
N VAL A 284 0.28 3.00 -8.17
CA VAL A 284 -0.16 4.39 -8.07
C VAL A 284 -0.84 4.63 -6.70
N PRO A 285 -0.33 5.55 -5.86
CA PRO A 285 -0.92 5.84 -4.55
C PRO A 285 -2.21 6.66 -4.66
N PRO A 286 -3.10 6.61 -3.64
CA PRO A 286 -4.30 7.44 -3.55
C PRO A 286 -3.98 8.89 -3.14
N ALA A 287 -3.05 9.54 -3.85
CA ALA A 287 -2.68 10.93 -3.57
C ALA A 287 -3.78 11.89 -4.04
N ARG A 288 -4.14 12.82 -3.15
CA ARG A 288 -5.21 13.80 -3.35
C ARG A 288 -4.85 15.11 -2.64
N THR A 289 -4.48 16.12 -3.43
CA THR A 289 -4.23 17.51 -3.02
C THR A 289 -4.82 18.44 -4.09
N GLU A 290 -4.72 19.77 -3.90
CA GLU A 290 -5.25 20.72 -4.89
C GLU A 290 -4.59 20.59 -6.27
N SER A 291 -3.28 20.29 -6.31
CA SER A 291 -2.52 20.15 -7.55
C SER A 291 -2.43 18.72 -8.08
N LYS A 292 -2.78 17.72 -7.26
CA LYS A 292 -2.56 16.31 -7.60
C LYS A 292 -3.73 15.44 -7.18
N GLN A 293 -4.41 14.85 -8.14
CA GLN A 293 -5.37 13.78 -7.92
C GLN A 293 -4.90 12.56 -8.71
N SER A 294 -4.49 11.51 -8.01
CA SER A 294 -4.01 10.29 -8.67
C SER A 294 -5.17 9.37 -9.03
N TRP A 295 -6.14 9.20 -8.14
CA TRP A 295 -7.26 8.29 -8.41
C TRP A 295 -8.52 9.05 -8.81
N ASP A 296 -9.39 8.39 -9.57
CA ASP A 296 -10.76 8.85 -9.75
C ASP A 296 -11.42 9.04 -8.37
N GLU A 297 -12.18 10.13 -8.23
CA GLU A 297 -12.75 10.55 -6.95
C GLU A 297 -13.71 9.49 -6.40
N SER A 298 -14.45 8.76 -7.24
CA SER A 298 -15.33 7.69 -6.77
C SER A 298 -14.55 6.52 -6.18
N CYS A 299 -13.39 6.20 -6.76
CA CYS A 299 -12.49 5.17 -6.26
C CYS A 299 -11.81 5.58 -4.95
N TYR A 300 -11.26 6.80 -4.88
CA TYR A 300 -10.66 7.35 -3.66
C TYR A 300 -11.65 7.30 -2.49
N GLN A 301 -12.87 7.78 -2.71
CA GLN A 301 -13.89 7.86 -1.67
C GLN A 301 -14.29 6.48 -1.14
N LYS A 302 -14.51 5.50 -2.01
CA LYS A 302 -14.82 4.15 -1.56
C LYS A 302 -13.62 3.47 -0.89
N TYR A 303 -12.41 3.68 -1.39
CA TYR A 303 -11.17 3.18 -0.78
C TYR A 303 -10.99 3.68 0.65
N THR A 304 -11.09 4.99 0.86
CA THR A 304 -11.07 5.62 2.19
C THR A 304 -12.13 5.02 3.11
N LEU A 305 -13.32 4.74 2.59
CA LEU A 305 -14.38 4.07 3.34
C LEU A 305 -14.00 2.64 3.74
N TRP A 306 -13.42 1.83 2.84
CA TRP A 306 -12.95 0.47 3.22
C TRP A 306 -11.83 0.50 4.24
N LEU A 307 -10.85 1.40 4.08
CA LEU A 307 -9.77 1.55 5.06
C LEU A 307 -10.33 1.81 6.46
N HIS A 308 -11.27 2.75 6.57
CA HIS A 308 -11.92 3.04 7.85
C HIS A 308 -12.78 1.87 8.36
N GLN A 309 -13.59 1.26 7.49
CA GLN A 309 -14.48 0.17 7.91
C GLN A 309 -13.71 -1.08 8.32
N TYR A 310 -12.57 -1.38 7.71
CA TYR A 310 -11.72 -2.54 7.99
C TYR A 310 -10.45 -2.19 8.77
N ARG A 311 -10.47 -1.11 9.55
CA ARG A 311 -9.35 -0.65 10.40
C ARG A 311 -8.91 -1.65 11.47
N ASP A 312 -9.71 -2.67 11.75
CA ASP A 312 -9.41 -3.82 12.61
C ASP A 312 -8.60 -4.93 11.89
N VAL A 313 -8.60 -4.94 10.55
CA VAL A 313 -7.96 -5.92 9.68
C VAL A 313 -6.72 -5.35 9.01
N ILE A 314 -6.82 -4.15 8.46
CA ILE A 314 -5.77 -3.53 7.65
C ILE A 314 -4.65 -3.00 8.56
N VAL A 315 -3.42 -3.44 8.32
CA VAL A 315 -2.22 -3.00 9.03
C VAL A 315 -1.69 -1.70 8.43
N THR A 316 -1.48 -1.68 7.11
CA THR A 316 -0.97 -0.53 6.35
C THR A 316 -1.27 -0.68 4.86
N SER A 317 -1.08 0.41 4.10
CA SER A 317 -1.09 0.40 2.64
C SER A 317 0.25 0.93 2.09
N ILE A 318 0.82 0.28 1.06
CA ILE A 318 2.17 0.55 0.55
C ILE A 318 2.15 0.75 -0.97
N TYR A 319 2.78 1.84 -1.44
CA TYR A 319 2.77 2.28 -2.84
C TYR A 319 4.14 2.77 -3.34
N GLY A 320 4.26 2.92 -4.66
CA GLY A 320 5.42 3.46 -5.39
C GLY A 320 5.05 4.64 -6.28
N HIS A 321 5.43 4.61 -7.56
CA HIS A 321 5.07 5.55 -8.65
C HIS A 321 5.65 6.97 -8.53
N MET A 322 5.54 7.60 -7.36
CA MET A 322 5.92 9.01 -7.19
C MET A 322 7.43 9.24 -7.08
N ASN A 323 8.19 8.16 -6.82
CA ASN A 323 9.64 8.20 -6.62
C ASN A 323 10.03 9.18 -5.50
N LEU A 324 9.21 9.29 -4.46
CA LEU A 324 9.41 10.17 -3.30
C LEU A 324 9.19 9.37 -2.03
N ASP A 325 9.93 9.69 -0.98
CA ASP A 325 9.69 9.16 0.37
C ASP A 325 8.69 10.06 1.13
N HIS A 326 7.43 9.62 1.22
CA HIS A 326 6.42 10.33 2.01
C HIS A 326 5.26 9.43 2.42
N PHE A 327 4.30 10.02 3.13
CA PHE A 327 3.09 9.35 3.58
C PHE A 327 1.88 10.25 3.39
N ILE A 328 0.70 9.63 3.29
CA ILE A 328 -0.57 10.29 3.00
C ILE A 328 -1.62 9.78 3.99
N PHE A 329 -2.45 10.69 4.51
CA PHE A 329 -3.63 10.32 5.27
C PHE A 329 -4.88 10.33 4.39
N GLN A 330 -5.69 9.29 4.53
CA GLN A 330 -7.07 9.29 4.06
C GLN A 330 -7.97 9.67 5.24
N ASP A 331 -8.71 10.77 5.13
CA ASP A 331 -9.55 11.29 6.20
C ASP A 331 -11.03 11.02 5.90
N ILE A 332 -11.72 10.34 6.82
CA ILE A 332 -13.15 10.06 6.67
C ILE A 332 -14.04 11.31 6.63
N LYS A 333 -13.60 12.45 7.20
CA LYS A 333 -14.36 13.71 7.13
C LYS A 333 -14.37 14.33 5.74
N GLU A 334 -13.44 13.93 4.87
CA GLU A 334 -13.41 14.35 3.46
C GLU A 334 -14.38 13.54 2.58
N LEU A 335 -15.09 12.56 3.17
CA LEU A 335 -16.08 11.81 2.41
C LEU A 335 -17.26 12.70 1.98
N LYS A 336 -17.64 12.62 0.70
CA LYS A 336 -18.81 13.32 0.15
C LYS A 336 -20.11 12.73 0.69
N ASP A 337 -21.20 13.49 0.66
CA ASP A 337 -22.49 13.10 1.26
C ASP A 337 -23.02 11.72 0.81
N LYS A 338 -22.75 11.29 -0.43
CA LYS A 338 -23.12 9.94 -0.92
C LYS A 338 -22.36 8.80 -0.22
N TYR A 339 -21.23 9.12 0.41
CA TYR A 339 -20.33 8.21 1.12
C TYR A 339 -20.33 8.43 2.65
N LYS A 340 -20.98 9.50 3.13
CA LYS A 340 -21.05 9.82 4.56
C LYS A 340 -21.84 8.80 5.35
N ILE A 341 -21.35 8.49 6.55
CA ILE A 341 -22.00 7.58 7.49
C ILE A 341 -22.62 8.40 8.62
N LYS A 342 -23.93 8.20 8.85
CA LYS A 342 -24.81 8.94 9.80
C LYS A 342 -24.33 9.08 11.26
N ARG A 343 -23.18 8.54 11.65
CA ARG A 343 -22.69 8.50 13.04
C ARG A 343 -21.35 9.22 13.28
N VAL A 344 -20.70 9.76 12.23
CA VAL A 344 -19.39 10.44 12.34
C VAL A 344 -19.48 11.94 12.05
N ASP A 345 -20.57 12.41 11.41
CA ASP A 345 -20.65 13.75 10.78
C ASP A 345 -21.65 14.74 11.40
N ASP A 346 -21.85 14.71 12.72
CA ASP A 346 -22.51 15.85 13.40
C ASP A 346 -21.43 16.82 13.90
N ASP A 347 -20.69 17.44 12.97
CA ASP A 347 -20.38 18.89 12.99
C ASP A 347 -19.36 19.27 11.90
N HIS A 348 -19.72 20.35 11.19
CA HIS A 348 -19.00 21.11 10.15
C HIS A 348 -19.09 20.61 8.70
N ALA A 349 -19.85 21.37 7.91
CA ALA A 349 -19.85 21.34 6.45
C ALA A 349 -18.69 22.19 5.90
N LEU A 350 -17.92 21.64 4.96
CA LEU A 350 -16.97 22.39 4.14
C LEU A 350 -17.39 22.40 2.67
N SER A 351 -16.95 23.48 2.02
CA SER A 351 -17.38 24.00 0.73
C SER A 351 -16.81 23.20 -0.45
N ASP A 352 -17.68 22.79 -1.37
CA ASP A 352 -17.31 22.30 -2.71
C ASP A 352 -16.65 23.44 -3.51
N GLN A 353 -15.33 23.35 -3.71
CA GLN A 353 -14.62 24.11 -4.75
C GLN A 353 -13.38 23.32 -5.22
N PHE A 354 -13.57 22.38 -6.13
CA PHE A 354 -12.48 21.86 -6.96
C PHE A 354 -12.97 21.74 -8.41
N LYS A 355 -12.34 22.49 -9.32
CA LYS A 355 -12.52 22.42 -10.77
C LYS A 355 -11.16 22.19 -11.43
N LEU A 356 -11.08 21.07 -12.16
CA LEU A 356 -10.20 20.68 -13.28
C LEU A 356 -8.66 20.85 -13.20
N PHE A 357 -7.98 19.84 -13.80
CA PHE A 357 -6.57 19.69 -14.23
C PHE A 357 -5.62 19.05 -13.18
N SER A 358 -4.65 18.17 -13.49
CA SER A 358 -3.84 17.90 -14.70
C SER A 358 -3.52 16.41 -14.93
N ARG A 359 -3.30 16.04 -16.19
CA ARG A 359 -2.78 14.72 -16.66
C ARG A 359 -1.33 14.52 -16.21
N ASP A 360 -1.05 13.32 -15.71
CA ASP A 360 0.24 12.94 -15.11
C ASP A 360 1.28 12.60 -16.18
N GLU A 361 1.94 13.62 -16.74
CA GLU A 361 3.22 13.46 -17.41
C GLU A 361 4.32 13.91 -16.45
N MET A 362 5.32 13.04 -16.25
CA MET A 362 6.56 13.19 -15.48
C MET A 362 6.60 14.44 -14.58
N LEU A 363 6.23 14.27 -13.29
CA LEU A 363 6.24 15.37 -12.32
C LEU A 363 7.62 16.02 -12.28
N THR A 364 7.71 17.24 -12.82
CA THR A 364 8.90 18.08 -12.69
C THR A 364 9.23 18.29 -11.21
N ILE A 365 10.48 18.59 -10.90
CA ILE A 365 10.91 18.87 -9.51
C ILE A 365 10.03 19.94 -8.86
N THR A 366 9.62 20.96 -9.62
CA THR A 366 8.69 22.01 -9.16
C THR A 366 7.30 21.48 -8.83
N ALA A 367 6.75 20.56 -9.63
CA ALA A 367 5.46 19.94 -9.34
C ALA A 367 5.52 19.06 -8.09
N LYS A 368 6.61 18.31 -7.90
CA LYS A 368 6.87 17.55 -6.68
C LYS A 368 6.95 18.46 -5.45
N ALA A 369 7.62 19.61 -5.56
CA ALA A 369 7.72 20.57 -4.48
C ALA A 369 6.35 21.17 -4.09
N LYS A 370 5.55 21.57 -5.10
CA LYS A 370 4.18 22.06 -4.87
C LYS A 370 3.32 21.03 -4.13
N TYR A 371 3.34 19.79 -4.59
CA TYR A 371 2.61 18.69 -3.97
C TYR A 371 2.98 18.47 -2.49
N LEU A 372 4.28 18.44 -2.16
CA LEU A 372 4.71 18.26 -0.77
C LEU A 372 4.34 19.46 0.12
N ASN A 373 4.38 20.69 -0.41
CA ASN A 373 3.91 21.87 0.34
C ASN A 373 2.40 21.78 0.65
N GLU A 374 1.57 21.36 -0.31
CA GLU A 374 0.13 21.15 -0.09
C GLU A 374 -0.14 20.04 0.94
N LEU A 375 0.66 18.96 0.96
CA LEU A 375 0.59 17.96 2.03
C LEU A 375 0.90 18.54 3.41
N ARG A 376 1.95 19.37 3.51
CA ARG A 376 2.31 20.04 4.77
C ARG A 376 1.22 20.98 5.25
N GLU A 377 0.59 21.73 4.35
CA GLU A 377 -0.55 22.58 4.66
C GLU A 377 -1.69 21.73 5.25
N GLY A 378 -2.02 20.59 4.63
CA GLY A 378 -2.99 19.65 5.18
C GLY A 378 -2.61 19.09 6.57
N TRP A 379 -1.32 18.86 6.82
CA TRP A 379 -0.85 18.44 8.15
C TRP A 379 -0.93 19.55 9.20
N SER A 380 -0.81 20.82 8.79
CA SER A 380 -0.93 21.97 9.68
C SER A 380 -2.36 22.18 10.22
N ASP A 381 -3.35 21.66 9.48
CA ASP A 381 -4.77 21.68 9.80
C ASP A 381 -5.23 20.49 10.67
N LEU A 382 -4.32 19.56 11.02
CA LEU A 382 -4.65 18.47 11.93
C LEU A 382 -5.10 19.01 13.31
N PRO A 383 -6.03 18.32 13.99
CA PRO A 383 -6.45 18.71 15.34
C PRO A 383 -5.24 18.88 16.27
N LYS A 384 -5.16 19.99 17.00
CA LYS A 384 -4.01 20.26 17.87
C LYS A 384 -4.23 19.64 19.25
N PRO A 385 -3.25 18.92 19.82
CA PRO A 385 -3.35 18.41 21.16
C PRO A 385 -3.40 19.56 22.19
N PRO A 386 -4.11 19.41 23.32
CA PRO A 386 -4.11 20.41 24.38
C PRO A 386 -2.70 20.63 24.97
N SER A 387 -2.51 21.77 25.65
CA SER A 387 -1.20 22.12 26.22
C SER A 387 -0.66 21.04 27.16
N GLY A 388 0.53 20.51 26.84
CA GLY A 388 1.18 19.45 27.62
C GLY A 388 0.89 18.02 27.15
N TYR A 389 0.05 17.85 26.12
CA TYR A 389 -0.22 16.56 25.47
C TYR A 389 0.41 16.55 24.07
N SER A 390 0.67 15.34 23.55
CA SER A 390 1.09 15.09 22.17
C SER A 390 0.34 13.87 21.65
N TYR A 391 0.37 13.63 20.35
CA TYR A 391 -0.25 12.45 19.76
C TYR A 391 0.43 11.15 20.23
N SER A 392 1.71 11.20 20.58
CA SER A 392 2.55 10.07 20.99
C SER A 392 2.25 9.51 22.40
N VAL A 393 1.04 9.68 22.94
CA VAL A 393 0.64 9.04 24.22
C VAL A 393 -0.22 7.82 23.89
N THR A 394 0.32 6.63 24.16
CA THR A 394 -0.16 5.35 23.62
C THR A 394 -1.29 4.74 24.42
N GLU A 395 -1.38 4.98 25.73
CA GLU A 395 -2.36 4.28 26.56
C GLU A 395 -3.50 5.21 27.01
N PRO A 396 -4.77 4.84 26.76
CA PRO A 396 -5.92 5.52 27.37
C PRO A 396 -5.79 5.56 28.90
N GLU A 397 -5.16 4.55 29.50
CA GLU A 397 -4.86 4.49 30.93
C GLU A 397 -3.83 5.53 31.38
N GLU A 398 -2.92 5.99 30.51
CA GLU A 398 -2.02 7.12 30.79
C GLU A 398 -2.71 8.48 30.57
N LEU A 399 -3.67 8.56 29.63
CA LEU A 399 -4.51 9.75 29.43
C LEU A 399 -5.50 9.99 30.58
N PHE A 400 -6.02 8.91 31.18
CA PHE A 400 -7.02 8.96 32.25
C PHE A 400 -6.50 8.47 33.62
N GLY A 401 -5.21 8.12 33.70
CA GLY A 401 -4.58 7.56 34.88
C GLY A 401 -4.49 8.56 36.02
N GLU A 402 -5.08 8.20 37.16
CA GLU A 402 -4.66 8.73 38.45
C GLU A 402 -3.19 8.30 38.70
N ASP A 403 -2.36 9.23 39.19
CA ASP A 403 -0.98 9.02 39.66
C ASP A 403 0.21 9.15 38.68
N ILE A 404 0.40 10.35 38.10
CA ILE A 404 1.77 10.86 37.86
C ILE A 404 2.24 11.62 39.12
N ASN A 405 2.86 10.88 40.03
CA ASN A 405 3.86 11.31 41.02
C ASN A 405 3.63 12.67 41.73
N ILE A 406 2.58 12.74 42.55
CA ILE A 406 2.37 13.81 43.54
C ILE A 406 3.25 13.54 44.77
N GLN A 407 4.57 13.54 44.62
CA GLN A 407 5.50 13.73 45.73
C GLN A 407 6.40 14.94 45.49
N LYS A 408 5.76 16.11 45.29
CA LYS A 408 6.15 17.45 45.80
C LYS A 408 5.34 18.55 45.10
N LYS A 409 4.03 18.61 45.38
CA LYS A 409 3.22 19.85 45.35
C LYS A 409 1.85 19.57 45.93
N LYS A 410 1.76 19.57 47.27
CA LYS A 410 0.48 19.70 47.97
C LYS A 410 -0.18 21.02 47.54
N LYS A 411 -1.47 20.92 47.17
CA LYS A 411 -2.43 21.97 46.76
C LYS A 411 -2.46 22.31 45.27
N LYS A 412 -3.26 21.57 44.51
CA LYS A 412 -4.36 22.07 43.66
C LYS A 412 -5.18 20.89 43.14
N LYS A 413 -6.50 20.89 43.40
CA LYS A 413 -7.48 20.13 42.62
C LYS A 413 -7.24 20.50 41.15
N LYS A 414 -6.78 19.57 40.29
CA LYS A 414 -6.68 19.80 38.84
C LYS A 414 -8.09 19.87 38.24
N GLN A 415 -8.25 20.75 37.26
CA GLN A 415 -9.52 21.37 36.85
C GLN A 415 -10.32 20.53 35.82
N PRO A 416 -11.65 20.68 35.74
CA PRO A 416 -12.50 20.04 34.72
C PRO A 416 -12.17 20.41 33.26
N ASP A 417 -11.58 21.59 33.05
CA ASP A 417 -11.37 22.21 31.74
C ASP A 417 -10.35 21.44 30.86
N GLU A 418 -9.21 21.04 31.42
CA GLU A 418 -8.15 20.29 30.70
C GLU A 418 -8.64 18.92 30.19
N ARG A 419 -9.52 18.26 30.96
CA ARG A 419 -10.09 16.96 30.59
C ARG A 419 -11.11 17.11 29.46
N GLU A 420 -11.91 18.17 29.50
CA GLU A 420 -12.87 18.47 28.45
C GLU A 420 -12.17 18.81 27.12
N GLU A 421 -11.06 19.58 27.16
CA GLU A 421 -10.23 19.84 25.99
C GLU A 421 -9.63 18.57 25.40
N LEU A 422 -9.16 17.66 26.25
CA LEU A 422 -8.62 16.36 25.84
C LEU A 422 -9.70 15.48 25.19
N GLU A 423 -10.88 15.38 25.79
CA GLU A 423 -12.01 14.63 25.23
C GLU A 423 -12.45 15.22 23.86
N LYS A 424 -12.47 16.55 23.72
CA LYS A 424 -12.71 17.21 22.42
C LYS A 424 -11.64 16.88 21.38
N PHE A 425 -10.37 16.87 21.76
CA PHE A 425 -9.27 16.48 20.88
C PHE A 425 -9.38 15.02 20.42
N LEU A 426 -9.62 14.09 21.35
CA LEU A 426 -9.82 12.67 21.04
C LEU A 426 -11.01 12.46 20.10
N ALA A 427 -12.12 13.18 20.33
CA ALA A 427 -13.26 13.15 19.41
C ALA A 427 -12.90 13.72 18.03
N ALA A 428 -12.10 14.79 17.96
CA ALA A 428 -11.71 15.43 16.70
C ALA A 428 -10.84 14.54 15.79
N ILE A 429 -10.06 13.64 16.38
CA ILE A 429 -9.23 12.65 15.68
C ILE A 429 -9.94 11.30 15.50
N GLY A 430 -11.22 11.19 15.87
CA GLY A 430 -12.04 10.00 15.66
C GLY A 430 -11.96 8.92 16.74
N GLY A 431 -11.27 9.18 17.86
CA GLY A 431 -11.14 8.27 18.98
C GLY A 431 -9.76 8.28 19.64
N PRO A 432 -9.52 7.39 20.62
CA PRO A 432 -8.25 7.31 21.33
C PRO A 432 -7.07 6.86 20.47
N TRP A 433 -7.28 6.35 19.25
CA TRP A 433 -6.20 5.85 18.38
C TRP A 433 -6.05 6.64 17.08
N GLY A 434 -6.84 7.70 16.90
CA GLY A 434 -6.83 8.48 15.64
C GLY A 434 -7.64 7.81 14.53
N GLU A 435 -8.70 7.08 14.87
CA GLU A 435 -9.47 6.23 13.94
C GLU A 435 -10.17 6.99 12.80
N ARG A 436 -10.18 8.33 12.83
CA ARG A 436 -10.62 9.17 11.70
C ARG A 436 -9.75 8.98 10.46
N PHE A 437 -8.46 8.73 10.67
CA PHE A 437 -7.46 8.71 9.61
C PHE A 437 -7.06 7.28 9.26
N SER A 438 -6.70 7.06 8.00
CA SER A 438 -6.04 5.86 7.52
C SER A 438 -4.73 6.25 6.81
N LEU A 439 -3.75 5.34 6.80
CA LEU A 439 -2.39 5.64 6.34
C LEU A 439 -2.08 4.91 5.02
N SER A 440 -1.49 5.65 4.09
CA SER A 440 -0.85 5.12 2.89
C SER A 440 0.60 5.59 2.82
N LEU A 441 1.53 4.66 2.68
CA LEU A 441 2.96 4.90 2.57
C LEU A 441 3.35 4.94 1.09
N VAL A 442 4.14 5.95 0.70
CA VAL A 442 4.71 6.06 -0.64
C VAL A 442 6.22 5.99 -0.53
N SER A 443 6.82 5.09 -1.29
CA SER A 443 8.23 4.78 -1.14
C SER A 443 9.08 5.36 -2.28
N PRO A 444 10.33 5.73 -1.99
CA PRO A 444 11.31 6.04 -3.02
C PRO A 444 11.68 4.78 -3.80
N SER A 445 12.43 4.97 -4.88
CA SER A 445 12.54 4.00 -5.97
C SER A 445 13.98 3.55 -6.23
N VAL A 446 14.14 2.44 -6.96
CA VAL A 446 15.47 1.98 -7.41
C VAL A 446 15.95 2.76 -8.62
N VAL A 447 15.03 3.22 -9.49
CA VAL A 447 15.39 4.06 -10.65
C VAL A 447 16.15 5.32 -10.21
N PRO A 448 17.26 5.68 -10.88
CA PRO A 448 18.14 6.76 -10.45
C PRO A 448 17.57 8.18 -10.72
N ASN A 449 16.26 8.36 -10.61
CA ASN A 449 15.64 9.69 -10.55
C ASN A 449 16.14 10.45 -9.32
N PHE A 450 16.37 9.72 -8.22
CA PHE A 450 17.13 10.14 -7.03
C PHE A 450 18.14 9.02 -6.71
N PHE A 451 18.68 8.95 -5.50
CA PHE A 451 19.52 7.79 -5.15
C PHE A 451 18.67 6.50 -5.07
N PRO A 452 19.11 5.39 -5.69
CA PRO A 452 18.42 4.11 -5.62
C PRO A 452 18.18 3.70 -4.18
N THR A 453 16.94 3.32 -3.84
CA THR A 453 16.51 3.09 -2.46
C THR A 453 15.83 1.74 -2.26
N LEU A 454 16.04 1.14 -1.08
CA LEU A 454 15.36 -0.06 -0.59
C LEU A 454 14.82 0.19 0.82
N ARG A 455 13.71 -0.44 1.19
CA ARG A 455 13.12 -0.30 2.53
C ARG A 455 12.90 -1.65 3.19
N VAL A 456 13.44 -1.83 4.40
CA VAL A 456 13.17 -3.01 5.23
C VAL A 456 12.32 -2.59 6.40
N VAL A 457 11.12 -3.15 6.52
CA VAL A 457 10.15 -2.81 7.55
C VAL A 457 10.12 -3.90 8.61
N GLN A 458 10.22 -3.52 9.88
CA GLN A 458 10.12 -4.41 11.03
C GLN A 458 8.70 -4.41 11.60
N TYR A 459 8.21 -5.59 12.00
CA TYR A 459 6.91 -5.77 12.60
C TYR A 459 6.95 -6.69 13.83
N ASN A 460 5.93 -6.55 14.68
CA ASN A 460 5.84 -7.26 15.94
C ASN A 460 5.47 -8.75 15.74
N ILE A 461 6.34 -9.65 16.20
CA ILE A 461 6.12 -11.11 16.14
C ILE A 461 5.78 -11.74 17.50
N THR A 462 5.46 -10.92 18.52
CA THR A 462 5.12 -11.42 19.86
C THR A 462 3.96 -12.41 19.78
N GLY A 463 4.16 -13.61 20.33
CA GLY A 463 3.17 -14.70 20.30
C GLY A 463 3.10 -15.46 18.97
N MET A 464 4.00 -15.16 18.03
CA MET A 464 4.13 -15.82 16.72
C MET A 464 5.54 -16.41 16.51
N GLU A 465 6.29 -16.65 17.59
CA GLU A 465 7.71 -17.09 17.54
C GLU A 465 7.89 -18.52 16.98
N LEU A 466 6.81 -19.29 16.95
CA LEU A 466 6.74 -20.63 16.37
C LEU A 466 6.11 -20.65 14.97
N ASP A 467 5.56 -19.52 14.51
CA ASP A 467 5.03 -19.38 13.17
C ASP A 467 6.18 -19.24 12.16
N HIS A 468 5.86 -19.38 10.87
CA HIS A 468 6.83 -19.35 9.78
C HIS A 468 6.29 -18.56 8.58
N PRO A 469 7.16 -17.99 7.73
CA PRO A 469 6.75 -17.47 6.44
C PRO A 469 6.08 -18.57 5.60
N ALA A 470 5.19 -18.17 4.71
CA ALA A 470 4.60 -19.10 3.75
C ALA A 470 5.68 -19.72 2.85
N THR A 471 5.64 -21.04 2.67
CA THR A 471 6.61 -21.78 1.84
C THR A 471 6.29 -21.72 0.34
N GLY A 472 5.20 -21.05 -0.01
CA GLY A 472 4.68 -20.88 -1.36
C GLY A 472 3.50 -19.90 -1.40
N ALA A 473 2.95 -19.63 -2.58
CA ALA A 473 1.84 -18.70 -2.76
C ALA A 473 0.51 -19.33 -2.30
N ILE A 474 -0.01 -18.90 -1.16
CA ILE A 474 -1.25 -19.42 -0.54
C ILE A 474 -2.37 -18.40 -0.73
N GLY A 475 -3.52 -18.82 -1.27
CA GLY A 475 -4.65 -17.91 -1.49
C GLY A 475 -6.01 -18.59 -1.41
N THR A 476 -6.11 -19.68 -0.64
CA THR A 476 -7.36 -20.43 -0.45
C THR A 476 -8.42 -19.50 0.15
N PRO A 477 -9.60 -19.35 -0.50
CA PRO A 477 -10.75 -18.70 0.10
C PRO A 477 -11.11 -19.40 1.41
N ALA A 478 -11.74 -18.68 2.33
CA ALA A 478 -12.37 -19.31 3.49
C ALA A 478 -13.35 -20.38 2.99
N GLU A 479 -13.35 -21.58 3.58
CA GLU A 479 -14.41 -22.56 3.33
C GLU A 479 -15.74 -21.90 3.76
N GLU A 480 -16.70 -21.80 2.84
CA GLU A 480 -18.06 -21.43 3.19
C GLU A 480 -18.63 -22.56 4.06
N ASP A 481 -18.59 -22.38 5.38
CA ASP A 481 -19.42 -23.19 6.26
C ASP A 481 -20.88 -22.92 5.86
N ALA A 482 -21.54 -23.91 5.25
CA ALA A 482 -22.93 -23.81 4.79
C ALA A 482 -23.94 -23.50 5.91
N SER A 483 -23.48 -23.36 7.16
CA SER A 483 -24.25 -22.92 8.33
C SER A 483 -24.28 -21.40 8.55
N THR A 484 -23.44 -20.60 7.88
CA THR A 484 -23.49 -19.13 7.89
C THR A 484 -24.23 -18.58 6.67
N ILE A 485 -25.37 -19.20 6.33
CA ILE A 485 -26.42 -18.49 5.61
C ILE A 485 -26.86 -17.35 6.52
N ILE A 486 -26.31 -16.17 6.25
CA ILE A 486 -26.82 -14.90 6.75
C ILE A 486 -28.32 -14.89 6.41
N ASP A 487 -29.17 -14.67 7.42
CA ASP A 487 -30.61 -14.48 7.29
C ASP A 487 -30.92 -13.65 6.04
N HIS A 488 -31.46 -14.32 5.02
CA HIS A 488 -31.77 -13.75 3.71
C HIS A 488 -33.07 -12.92 3.72
N ASP A 489 -33.68 -12.72 4.89
CA ASP A 489 -35.01 -12.11 5.05
C ASP A 489 -35.01 -10.57 5.15
N ASP A 490 -33.85 -9.90 5.16
CA ASP A 490 -33.78 -8.42 5.25
C ASP A 490 -33.36 -7.73 3.93
N LEU A 491 -33.31 -8.44 2.80
CA LEU A 491 -32.89 -7.90 1.49
C LEU A 491 -33.97 -7.90 0.39
N GLU A 492 -35.21 -8.29 0.68
CA GLU A 492 -36.33 -8.14 -0.26
C GLU A 492 -37.22 -6.94 0.11
N ASP A 493 -36.77 -5.72 -0.22
CA ASP A 493 -37.73 -4.64 -0.52
C ASP A 493 -37.10 -3.51 -1.36
N THR A 494 -36.67 -3.84 -2.57
CA THR A 494 -36.72 -2.89 -3.70
C THR A 494 -36.99 -3.67 -4.98
N SER A 495 -38.25 -3.68 -5.38
CA SER A 495 -38.80 -4.29 -6.58
C SER A 495 -38.10 -3.86 -7.87
N ILE A 496 -37.96 -4.83 -8.76
CA ILE A 496 -37.31 -4.87 -10.08
C ILE A 496 -38.13 -4.18 -11.20
N ASP A 497 -39.13 -3.35 -10.89
CA ASP A 497 -40.14 -2.95 -11.90
C ASP A 497 -40.03 -1.55 -12.52
N ASP A 498 -39.02 -0.73 -12.23
CA ASP A 498 -38.97 0.67 -12.76
C ASP A 498 -38.05 0.89 -13.98
N CYS A 499 -37.59 -0.18 -14.64
CA CYS A 499 -36.71 -0.09 -15.82
C CYS A 499 -37.43 -0.27 -17.16
N LEU A 500 -38.61 0.34 -17.35
CA LEU A 500 -39.25 0.45 -18.68
C LEU A 500 -40.11 1.71 -18.79
N SER A 501 -39.48 2.87 -18.99
CA SER A 501 -40.12 4.00 -19.69
C SER A 501 -39.07 4.76 -20.49
N ILE A 502 -38.98 4.37 -21.76
CA ILE A 502 -38.52 5.22 -22.87
C ILE A 502 -39.43 6.44 -22.90
N ASP A 503 -38.87 7.64 -22.95
CA ASP A 503 -39.50 8.76 -23.68
C ASP A 503 -38.40 9.68 -24.22
N GLU A 504 -38.33 9.69 -25.55
CA GLU A 504 -37.77 10.73 -26.39
C GLU A 504 -38.57 12.02 -26.17
N GLU A 505 -37.91 13.19 -26.11
CA GLU A 505 -38.33 14.37 -26.90
C GLU A 505 -37.35 15.56 -26.73
N GLU A 506 -36.89 15.96 -27.91
CA GLU A 506 -36.27 17.18 -28.43
C GLU A 506 -36.45 18.56 -27.74
N SER A 507 -35.34 19.30 -27.74
CA SER A 507 -35.09 20.66 -28.28
C SER A 507 -35.93 21.91 -27.94
N GLU A 508 -35.18 23.01 -27.77
CA GLU A 508 -35.41 24.41 -28.18
C GLU A 508 -36.16 25.44 -27.27
N ASP A 509 -35.38 26.49 -26.98
CA ASP A 509 -35.66 27.94 -27.02
C ASP A 509 -36.42 28.75 -25.93
N VAL A 510 -35.59 29.53 -25.23
CA VAL A 510 -35.61 30.98 -24.93
C VAL A 510 -36.90 31.80 -25.18
N HIS A 511 -37.49 32.31 -24.09
CA HIS A 511 -37.81 33.73 -23.78
C HIS A 511 -38.99 33.82 -22.81
N ASP A 512 -38.85 34.49 -21.66
CA ASP A 512 -39.34 35.86 -21.46
C ASP A 512 -39.34 36.28 -19.97
N LEU A 513 -39.02 37.55 -19.74
CA LEU A 513 -38.86 38.18 -18.43
C LEU A 513 -40.14 38.91 -17.98
N LYS A 514 -40.32 38.97 -16.66
CA LYS A 514 -41.08 39.95 -15.83
C LYS A 514 -42.51 39.57 -15.40
N LYS A 515 -42.69 39.38 -14.07
CA LYS A 515 -43.19 40.44 -13.15
C LYS A 515 -43.31 39.93 -11.70
N LYS A 516 -42.82 40.76 -10.78
CA LYS A 516 -42.97 40.67 -9.31
C LYS A 516 -44.45 40.71 -8.88
N LYS A 517 -44.84 39.90 -7.87
CA LYS A 517 -45.39 40.41 -6.59
C LYS A 517 -45.57 39.30 -5.53
N LYS A 518 -45.27 39.72 -4.30
CA LYS A 518 -45.24 39.02 -3.00
C LYS A 518 -46.51 38.20 -2.66
N HIS A 519 -46.33 37.01 -2.10
CA HIS A 519 -46.98 36.63 -0.83
C HIS A 519 -46.17 35.54 -0.09
N LYS A 520 -45.75 35.88 1.14
CA LYS A 520 -45.15 34.97 2.13
C LYS A 520 -46.16 33.90 2.54
N LYS A 521 -45.84 32.61 2.33
CA LYS A 521 -46.32 31.50 3.15
C LYS A 521 -45.12 30.62 3.53
N LYS A 522 -44.92 30.44 4.83
CA LYS A 522 -43.91 29.56 5.44
C LYS A 522 -44.11 28.13 4.93
N LYS A 523 -43.20 27.62 4.09
CA LYS A 523 -42.99 26.18 3.95
C LYS A 523 -41.84 25.81 4.88
N LYS A 524 -42.10 24.90 5.82
CA LYS A 524 -41.06 24.18 6.57
C LYS A 524 -40.11 23.58 5.52
N LYS A 525 -38.82 23.89 5.61
CA LYS A 525 -37.78 23.09 4.95
C LYS A 525 -37.81 21.74 5.66
N GLU A 526 -38.39 20.72 5.03
CA GLU A 526 -37.99 19.35 5.31
C GLU A 526 -36.50 19.29 5.00
N LYS A 527 -35.70 18.91 6.01
CA LYS A 527 -34.31 18.52 5.77
C LYS A 527 -34.38 17.31 4.85
N GLU A 528 -33.92 17.46 3.61
CA GLU A 528 -33.65 16.29 2.77
C GLU A 528 -32.70 15.39 3.55
N ASN A 529 -33.18 14.21 3.93
CA ASN A 529 -32.31 13.19 4.52
C ASN A 529 -31.26 12.84 3.47
N PRO A 530 -29.95 12.81 3.81
CA PRO A 530 -28.94 12.36 2.87
C PRO A 530 -29.30 10.95 2.40
N LYS A 531 -29.34 10.77 1.07
CA LYS A 531 -29.68 9.50 0.42
C LYS A 531 -28.68 8.44 0.91
N LYS A 532 -29.18 7.26 1.30
CA LYS A 532 -28.31 6.13 1.66
C LYS A 532 -27.38 5.81 0.47
N PRO A 533 -26.13 5.36 0.71
CA PRO A 533 -25.24 4.92 -0.36
C PRO A 533 -25.92 3.87 -1.25
N THR A 534 -25.74 3.96 -2.56
CA THR A 534 -26.36 3.06 -3.55
C THR A 534 -25.63 1.71 -3.69
N PHE A 535 -24.65 1.44 -2.83
CA PHE A 535 -23.82 0.24 -2.85
C PHE A 535 -23.64 -0.32 -1.42
N PRO A 536 -23.26 -1.61 -1.27
CA PRO A 536 -23.10 -2.24 0.04
C PRO A 536 -21.94 -1.63 0.83
N VAL A 537 -22.23 -1.03 1.99
CA VAL A 537 -21.21 -0.52 2.92
C VAL A 537 -20.93 -1.55 4.01
N PRO A 538 -19.65 -1.93 4.23
CA PRO A 538 -19.30 -2.85 5.31
C PRO A 538 -19.72 -2.33 6.68
N LYS A 539 -20.04 -3.27 7.58
CA LYS A 539 -20.23 -2.93 8.99
C LYS A 539 -18.89 -2.52 9.61
N PRO A 540 -18.87 -1.49 10.46
CA PRO A 540 -17.67 -1.15 11.23
C PRO A 540 -17.36 -2.26 12.22
N PRO A 541 -16.11 -2.33 12.72
CA PRO A 541 -15.78 -3.19 13.86
C PRO A 541 -16.66 -2.83 15.06
N SER A 542 -16.76 -3.77 15.99
CA SER A 542 -17.50 -3.58 17.24
C SER A 542 -16.96 -2.34 17.98
N LYS A 543 -17.86 -1.56 18.58
CA LYS A 543 -17.45 -0.41 19.40
C LYS A 543 -16.64 -0.82 20.64
N ALA A 544 -16.75 -2.08 21.04
CA ALA A 544 -16.03 -2.63 22.19
C ALA A 544 -14.68 -3.27 21.81
N SER A 545 -14.40 -3.50 20.52
CA SER A 545 -13.12 -4.06 20.07
C SER A 545 -12.07 -2.96 19.92
N LEU A 546 -10.84 -3.25 20.31
CA LEU A 546 -9.68 -2.42 19.97
C LEU A 546 -9.51 -2.33 18.44
N PRO A 547 -8.97 -1.23 17.92
CA PRO A 547 -8.65 -1.14 16.51
C PRO A 547 -7.48 -2.09 16.15
N GLY A 548 -7.23 -2.24 14.85
CA GLY A 548 -6.25 -3.17 14.33
C GLY A 548 -4.80 -2.74 14.57
N PRO A 549 -3.83 -3.57 14.13
CA PRO A 549 -2.40 -3.38 14.41
C PRO A 549 -1.80 -2.11 13.82
N GLY A 550 -2.45 -1.47 12.83
CA GLY A 550 -2.04 -0.16 12.33
C GLY A 550 -2.33 1.00 13.28
N TYR A 551 -3.17 0.79 14.30
CA TYR A 551 -3.65 1.83 15.23
C TYR A 551 -3.17 1.60 16.65
N SER A 552 -3.32 0.37 17.14
CA SER A 552 -2.98 -0.02 18.51
C SER A 552 -1.87 -1.09 18.48
N PRO A 553 -0.79 -0.93 19.28
CA PRO A 553 0.31 -1.88 19.33
C PRO A 553 -0.15 -3.30 19.71
N GLN A 554 0.04 -4.24 18.80
CA GLN A 554 -0.28 -5.66 18.98
C GLN A 554 0.59 -6.51 18.02
N PRO A 555 0.49 -7.85 18.00
CA PRO A 555 1.17 -8.65 16.99
C PRO A 555 0.81 -8.18 15.58
N LEU A 556 1.79 -8.19 14.67
CA LEU A 556 1.76 -7.64 13.31
C LEU A 556 1.76 -6.10 13.20
N SER A 557 1.75 -5.35 14.31
CA SER A 557 1.99 -3.90 14.26
C SER A 557 3.38 -3.60 13.71
N LEU A 558 3.47 -2.59 12.85
CA LEU A 558 4.75 -2.11 12.34
C LEU A 558 5.49 -1.35 13.44
N ILE A 559 6.76 -1.68 13.65
CA ILE A 559 7.60 -1.15 14.74
C ILE A 559 8.51 -0.07 14.20
N SER A 560 9.26 -0.37 13.15
CA SER A 560 10.23 0.56 12.58
C SER A 560 10.51 0.19 11.13
N TRP A 561 11.25 1.04 10.42
CA TRP A 561 11.90 0.63 9.19
C TRP A 561 13.31 1.19 9.11
N THR A 562 14.11 0.52 8.28
CA THR A 562 15.41 0.97 7.81
C THR A 562 15.30 1.31 6.34
N GLN A 563 15.60 2.55 5.99
CA GLN A 563 15.74 2.98 4.61
C GLN A 563 17.21 2.91 4.21
N TYR A 564 17.48 2.23 3.11
CA TYR A 564 18.81 2.05 2.53
C TYR A 564 18.88 2.79 1.21
N TYR A 565 19.99 3.49 0.95
CA TYR A 565 20.20 4.18 -0.32
C TYR A 565 21.61 3.90 -0.87
N ALA A 566 21.75 3.93 -2.19
CA ALA A 566 23.04 3.83 -2.86
C ALA A 566 23.47 5.22 -3.36
N ASN A 567 24.48 5.82 -2.72
CA ASN A 567 25.03 7.12 -3.13
C ASN A 567 25.85 6.96 -4.42
N LEU A 568 25.19 7.04 -5.58
CA LEU A 568 25.80 6.81 -6.89
C LEU A 568 26.96 7.77 -7.16
N THR A 569 26.86 9.03 -6.71
CA THR A 569 27.93 10.03 -6.85
C THR A 569 29.21 9.56 -6.17
N GLU A 570 29.12 9.09 -4.93
CA GLU A 570 30.28 8.58 -4.17
C GLU A 570 30.82 7.29 -4.77
N ILE A 571 29.94 6.36 -5.14
CA ILE A 571 30.33 5.08 -5.75
C ILE A 571 31.09 5.33 -7.07
N HIS A 572 30.61 6.22 -7.94
CA HIS A 572 31.28 6.54 -9.21
C HIS A 572 32.61 7.28 -8.98
N ASP A 573 32.68 8.16 -7.99
CA ASP A 573 33.92 8.82 -7.60
C ASP A 573 34.99 7.84 -7.13
N GLU A 574 34.62 6.81 -6.37
CA GLU A 574 35.53 5.74 -5.94
C GLU A 574 36.02 4.90 -7.13
N ILE A 575 35.11 4.51 -8.02
CA ILE A 575 35.44 3.78 -9.26
C ILE A 575 36.41 4.61 -10.12
N TYR A 576 36.19 5.92 -10.24
CA TYR A 576 37.04 6.80 -11.05
C TYR A 576 38.45 6.97 -10.43
N LYS A 577 38.55 7.03 -9.10
CA LYS A 577 39.84 7.09 -8.38
C LYS A 577 40.63 5.80 -8.55
N ASP A 578 39.96 4.66 -8.57
CA ASP A 578 40.58 3.37 -8.87
C ASP A 578 40.70 3.13 -10.38
N LYS A 579 41.70 3.79 -11.00
CA LYS A 579 42.03 3.68 -12.44
C LYS A 579 42.29 2.24 -12.93
N ILE A 580 42.33 1.24 -12.04
CA ILE A 580 42.62 -0.17 -12.28
C ILE A 580 41.46 -1.07 -11.80
N ALA A 581 40.30 -0.52 -11.42
CA ALA A 581 39.15 -1.33 -11.00
C ALA A 581 38.71 -2.28 -12.12
N LYS A 582 39.14 -3.54 -12.03
CA LYS A 582 38.67 -4.63 -12.90
C LYS A 582 37.26 -5.08 -12.56
N ASP A 583 36.80 -4.73 -11.35
CA ASP A 583 35.52 -5.11 -10.79
C ASP A 583 34.85 -3.88 -10.15
N PRO A 584 33.91 -3.21 -10.84
CA PRO A 584 33.19 -2.07 -10.30
C PRO A 584 32.21 -2.45 -9.17
N ASP A 585 31.85 -3.73 -9.03
CA ASP A 585 30.90 -4.19 -7.99
C ASP A 585 31.52 -4.08 -6.59
N LYS A 586 32.85 -4.05 -6.48
CA LYS A 586 33.57 -3.91 -5.21
C LYS A 586 33.18 -2.65 -4.42
N TYR A 587 32.83 -1.57 -5.13
CA TYR A 587 32.50 -0.28 -4.54
C TYR A 587 30.99 -0.10 -4.34
N PHE A 588 30.17 -1.00 -4.91
CA PHE A 588 28.73 -0.87 -4.81
C PHE A 588 28.26 -1.30 -3.42
N LYS A 589 27.52 -0.42 -2.75
CA LYS A 589 26.90 -0.69 -1.46
C LYS A 589 25.63 0.14 -1.30
N TYR A 590 24.72 -0.38 -0.50
CA TYR A 590 23.66 0.41 0.10
C TYR A 590 24.07 0.80 1.51
N ASP A 591 24.03 2.10 1.81
CA ASP A 591 24.22 2.65 3.15
C ASP A 591 22.85 2.90 3.80
N VAL A 592 22.80 2.92 5.13
CA VAL A 592 21.58 3.29 5.86
C VAL A 592 21.38 4.80 5.75
N GLU A 593 20.26 5.23 5.18
CA GLU A 593 19.87 6.63 5.14
C GLU A 593 19.33 7.09 6.49
N TYR A 594 18.32 6.38 7.01
CA TYR A 594 17.77 6.56 8.34
C TYR A 594 17.00 5.33 8.81
N THR A 595 16.82 5.25 10.12
CA THR A 595 15.97 4.26 10.81
C THR A 595 14.96 5.00 11.66
N THR A 596 13.68 4.61 11.67
CA THR A 596 12.64 5.39 12.37
C THR A 596 12.73 5.34 13.91
N ASP A 597 13.27 4.24 14.46
CA ASP A 597 13.38 3.96 15.90
C ASP A 597 14.59 4.64 16.58
N ASN A 598 15.69 4.80 15.85
CA ASN A 598 16.90 5.50 16.31
C ASN A 598 17.10 6.83 15.55
N ASP A 599 16.00 7.51 15.20
CA ASP A 599 16.05 8.78 14.48
C ASP A 599 16.06 9.99 15.43
N GLN A 600 17.09 10.81 15.36
CA GLN A 600 17.16 12.04 16.16
C GLN A 600 16.14 13.10 15.75
N ASN A 601 15.62 13.06 14.52
CA ASN A 601 14.70 14.08 14.00
C ASN A 601 13.23 13.65 14.16
N TYR A 602 12.86 12.50 13.62
CA TYR A 602 11.48 11.99 13.61
C TYR A 602 11.08 11.44 14.98
N GLN A 603 12.01 10.78 15.68
CA GLN A 603 11.83 10.23 17.04
C GLN A 603 10.56 9.39 17.16
N MET A 604 10.31 8.50 16.19
CA MET A 604 9.12 7.65 16.19
C MET A 604 9.34 6.46 17.11
N ARG A 605 8.37 6.18 17.99
CA ARG A 605 8.44 5.02 18.89
C ARG A 605 8.01 3.74 18.20
N ASP A 606 6.99 3.86 17.37
CA ASP A 606 6.44 2.81 16.53
C ASP A 606 5.90 3.45 15.24
N LEU A 607 5.32 2.64 14.36
CA LEU A 607 4.71 3.09 13.11
C LEU A 607 3.18 3.03 13.16
N THR A 608 2.58 3.18 14.35
CA THR A 608 1.12 3.27 14.50
C THR A 608 0.58 4.63 14.06
N MET A 609 -0.73 4.70 13.80
CA MET A 609 -1.42 5.92 13.38
C MET A 609 -1.12 7.13 14.28
N ARG A 610 -1.04 6.93 15.61
CA ARG A 610 -0.72 8.00 16.56
C ARG A 610 0.68 8.59 16.33
N SER A 611 1.69 7.75 16.12
CA SER A 611 3.06 8.22 15.85
C SER A 611 3.16 8.95 14.50
N TRP A 612 2.43 8.51 13.48
CA TRP A 612 2.34 9.22 12.20
C TRP A 612 1.67 10.59 12.33
N LEU A 613 0.55 10.68 13.04
CA LEU A 613 -0.13 11.95 13.29
C LEU A 613 0.75 12.90 14.11
N ASP A 614 1.50 12.38 15.08
CA ASP A 614 2.47 13.18 15.85
C ASP A 614 3.60 13.73 14.98
N LEU A 615 4.15 12.92 14.08
CA LEU A 615 5.18 13.37 13.14
C LEU A 615 4.63 14.42 12.17
N ALA A 616 3.47 14.16 11.57
CA ALA A 616 2.83 15.05 10.62
C ALA A 616 2.49 16.41 11.24
N GLU A 617 1.89 16.42 12.43
CA GLU A 617 1.54 17.67 13.12
C GLU A 617 2.79 18.48 13.47
N ARG A 618 3.88 17.83 13.91
CA ARG A 618 5.18 18.50 14.15
C ARG A 618 5.77 19.10 12.86
N ILE A 619 5.68 18.39 11.74
CA ILE A 619 6.12 18.89 10.42
C ILE A 619 5.25 20.07 9.95
N GLY A 620 3.93 19.99 10.16
CA GLY A 620 2.95 21.00 9.75
C GLY A 620 3.05 22.32 10.51
N ARG A 621 3.74 22.37 11.66
CA ARG A 621 3.94 23.62 12.41
C ARG A 621 4.84 24.61 11.65
N ASP A 622 4.51 25.89 11.71
CA ASP A 622 5.42 26.97 11.25
C ASP A 622 6.65 27.11 12.17
N GLN A 623 6.44 26.85 13.47
CA GLN A 623 7.44 27.03 14.53
C GLN A 623 7.35 25.89 15.54
N LEU A 624 8.50 25.33 15.91
CA LEU A 624 8.60 24.31 16.96
C LEU A 624 8.69 24.96 18.35
N SER A 625 8.06 24.35 19.36
CA SER A 625 8.09 24.87 20.73
C SER A 625 9.40 24.52 21.43
N SER A 626 9.75 25.19 22.54
CA SER A 626 10.96 24.86 23.30
C SER A 626 10.95 23.44 23.89
N MET A 627 9.78 22.80 24.03
CA MET A 627 9.66 21.41 24.45
C MET A 627 9.99 20.43 23.32
N ASP A 628 9.78 20.84 22.07
CA ASP A 628 10.14 20.06 20.88
C ASP A 628 11.65 20.23 20.59
N VAL A 629 12.18 21.45 20.73
CA VAL A 629 13.63 21.72 20.60
C VAL A 629 14.46 21.03 21.68
N GLY A 630 13.93 20.93 22.91
CA GLY A 630 14.57 20.18 24.01
C GLY A 630 14.56 18.66 23.81
N ARG A 631 13.79 18.14 22.85
CA ARG A 631 13.85 16.75 22.41
C ARG A 631 14.82 16.56 21.24
N GLU A 632 15.02 17.57 20.39
CA GLU A 632 16.03 17.56 19.29
C GLU A 632 17.48 17.57 19.81
N LEU A 633 17.73 18.24 20.94
CA LEU A 633 19.05 18.24 21.57
C LEU A 633 19.14 17.09 22.56
N GLY A 634 19.68 15.97 22.10
CA GLY A 634 20.23 14.94 22.98
C GLY A 634 21.15 15.55 24.04
N ASP A 635 21.17 14.91 25.20
CA ASP A 635 21.71 15.30 26.50
C ASP A 635 23.24 15.59 26.54
N GLU A 636 23.74 16.49 25.67
CA GLU A 636 25.12 17.00 25.67
C GLU A 636 25.14 18.51 25.45
N SER A 637 24.60 19.27 26.39
CA SER A 637 25.22 20.53 26.83
C SER A 637 24.49 21.05 28.05
N ASP A 638 25.06 20.79 29.23
CA ASP A 638 24.75 21.53 30.45
C ASP A 638 24.93 23.04 30.17
N PRO A 639 23.89 23.87 30.22
CA PRO A 639 24.08 25.31 30.15
C PRO A 639 24.43 25.81 31.56
N GLU A 640 25.67 26.26 31.74
CA GLU A 640 26.08 27.00 32.94
C GLU A 640 25.08 28.14 33.25
N PRO A 641 24.77 28.39 34.53
CA PRO A 641 23.76 29.36 34.91
C PRO A 641 24.31 30.79 34.80
N MET A 642 24.12 31.44 33.65
CA MET A 642 24.32 32.89 33.54
C MET A 642 23.11 33.69 34.08
N LYS A 643 23.47 34.76 34.79
CA LYS A 643 22.68 35.51 35.76
C LYS A 643 21.48 36.28 35.18
N LYS A 644 20.51 36.46 36.07
CA LYS A 644 19.31 37.32 36.02
C LYS A 644 19.48 38.65 35.26
N GLY A 645 18.50 38.94 34.41
CA GLY A 645 18.09 40.32 34.10
C GLY A 645 18.02 40.63 32.60
N GLY A 646 16.87 40.39 31.98
CA GLY A 646 16.60 40.85 30.61
C GLY A 646 15.47 40.05 29.96
N LYS A 647 14.50 40.74 29.34
CA LYS A 647 13.32 40.15 28.68
C LYS A 647 13.71 38.95 27.79
N LYS A 648 13.15 37.76 28.07
CA LYS A 648 13.24 36.58 27.19
C LYS A 648 12.61 36.94 25.83
N LYS A 649 13.43 37.27 24.84
CA LYS A 649 13.08 37.05 23.43
C LYS A 649 13.23 35.55 23.20
N THR A 650 12.13 34.83 23.08
CA THR A 650 12.11 33.49 22.50
C THR A 650 12.71 33.59 21.10
N LYS A 651 13.92 33.07 20.90
CA LYS A 651 14.49 32.89 19.56
C LYS A 651 13.67 31.78 18.89
N THR A 652 12.79 32.17 17.98
CA THR A 652 12.02 31.25 17.14
C THR A 652 12.93 30.75 16.01
N SER A 653 13.31 29.47 16.03
CA SER A 653 13.95 28.81 14.88
C SER A 653 12.89 28.39 13.87
N LYS A 654 13.19 28.52 12.57
CA LYS A 654 12.37 27.90 11.49
C LYS A 654 12.23 26.39 11.76
N ASN A 655 11.12 25.78 11.34
CA ASN A 655 10.88 24.34 11.51
C ASN A 655 11.96 23.51 10.77
N HIS A 656 12.99 23.08 11.49
CA HIS A 656 14.08 22.27 10.96
C HIS A 656 13.60 20.90 10.51
N LEU A 657 12.62 20.33 11.21
CA LEU A 657 12.03 19.03 10.90
C LEU A 657 11.39 19.00 9.51
N TRP A 658 10.77 20.10 9.06
CA TRP A 658 10.28 20.20 7.68
C TRP A 658 11.42 20.08 6.65
N LYS A 659 12.54 20.77 6.89
CA LYS A 659 13.72 20.69 6.02
C LYS A 659 14.29 19.26 5.99
N VAL A 660 14.34 18.59 7.14
CA VAL A 660 14.77 17.17 7.22
C VAL A 660 13.82 16.26 6.45
N PHE A 661 12.50 16.45 6.60
CA PHE A 661 11.51 15.69 5.85
C PHE A 661 11.69 15.87 4.34
N VAL A 662 11.84 17.11 3.86
CA VAL A 662 12.08 17.37 2.43
C VAL A 662 13.38 16.72 1.95
N LYS A 663 14.47 16.79 2.72
CA LYS A 663 15.72 16.09 2.34
C LYS A 663 15.50 14.60 2.12
N ARG A 664 14.80 13.94 3.04
CA ARG A 664 14.49 12.50 2.96
C ARG A 664 13.52 12.17 1.83
N ALA A 665 12.53 13.03 1.58
CA ALA A 665 11.60 12.85 0.48
C ALA A 665 12.31 12.76 -0.88
N PHE A 666 13.42 13.49 -1.05
CA PHE A 666 14.30 13.48 -2.21
C PHE A 666 15.56 12.63 -2.01
N VAL A 667 15.60 11.73 -1.01
CA VAL A 667 16.73 10.82 -0.73
C VAL A 667 18.08 11.56 -0.66
N ASN A 668 18.09 12.74 -0.04
CA ASN A 668 19.25 13.64 0.11
C ASN A 668 19.92 14.13 -1.19
N THR A 669 19.27 14.02 -2.35
CA THR A 669 19.83 14.52 -3.61
C THR A 669 19.62 16.02 -3.82
N LYS A 670 18.69 16.64 -3.08
CA LYS A 670 18.38 18.07 -3.19
C LYS A 670 19.27 18.91 -2.27
N LEU A 671 19.88 19.97 -2.81
CA LEU A 671 20.78 20.84 -2.07
C LEU A 671 20.02 21.74 -1.07
N ASP A 672 20.67 22.08 0.05
CA ASP A 672 20.08 22.91 1.10
C ASP A 672 19.54 24.26 0.61
N GLU A 673 20.24 24.88 -0.34
CA GLU A 673 19.85 26.17 -0.95
C GLU A 673 18.58 26.03 -1.81
N GLU A 674 18.46 24.94 -2.57
CA GLU A 674 17.27 24.66 -3.38
C GLU A 674 16.08 24.31 -2.48
N ILE A 675 16.32 23.62 -1.37
CA ILE A 675 15.27 23.35 -0.39
C ILE A 675 14.78 24.66 0.23
N ASP A 676 15.69 25.56 0.61
CA ASP A 676 15.32 26.85 1.19
C ASP A 676 14.59 27.75 0.18
N GLN A 677 14.86 27.59 -1.13
CA GLN A 677 14.16 28.31 -2.19
C GLN A 677 12.75 27.77 -2.47
N ASP A 678 12.59 26.45 -2.53
CA ASP A 678 11.34 25.81 -2.96
C ASP A 678 10.38 25.51 -1.79
N PHE A 679 10.88 25.50 -0.56
CA PHE A 679 10.14 25.06 0.63
C PHE A 679 10.31 25.96 1.88
N GLY A 680 11.10 27.04 1.79
CA GLY A 680 11.61 27.81 2.94
C GLY A 680 10.92 29.12 3.30
#